data_AF-A0A842WSZ2-F1
#
_entry.id   AF-A0A842WSZ2-F1
#
_cell.length_a   1.000
_cell.length_b   1.000
_cell.length_c   1.000
_cell.angle_alpha   90.00
_cell.angle_beta   90.00
_cell.angle_gamma   90.00
#
_symmetry.space_group_name_H-M   'P 1'
#
loop_
_entity.id
_entity.type
_entity.pdbx_description
1 polymer ?
#
loop_
_entity_poly.entity_id
_entity_poly.type
_entity_poly.pdbx_seq_one_letter_code
_entity_poly.pdbx_strand_id
1 'polypeptide(L)'
;MKISTEVPKTTNKILSDFFESGLEDAKETIKGKSISAKKDLFDENPELIVWAMIKASGIEPENLEHAKQVAKTMDGILRDTHLKIKTDEYLEAMTLLLYKFILGIHNDEEFRYAYRYSLYNIRDQKPINTWLKKAIVVIVLANDYHKDALLEQIREWIRFLGSPLWKHRDFVQIIEEFGESIESVIETDGMRFVDSVVRHPQYLKEALQHRTLSEVIKESHDWLPDGMMVQSFKILKATAYENAQERIESTMSVDSAFDILKEFFQTTGFTNGKYQLPIRVHELPSPPPPEAIDPVIFELIPEKMRKKLLPSVAYSKTTKTVEIIFLGGPRIGRSGILIKTDTGGILLDFGMSVANQRIPEWIPELEMIDTVLVSHSHLDHLGGLPILYDSFDGKWCSVGITGGIGKFLLEDAMHVGTPLPPRKYDKHDLISKFTQKNIESVFKNHVILEYGKTQEIGPGILTTPIDACHIPGSAAYIIDIEGVKILYTGDFNIDKSVLFEGANLPTDCDAVIFDGTYWGREDFSRDIVTNQILNITGSYGPIVIPSFAVGRTQEMLMLLENTGITESKNVMVAGLAEKITKLTGYTGKWESMKKNKVYLEQDDILVAGGGMMSGGLARHHFNEHRNNPNAAIIMCGYLATRTPGWNLINGYEPHECKVEYARLSAHSSASNLETYIRSCTGKRIMVHTPFESNIDGVKIPNYRERIVLPVK
;
A
#
# COMPACT_ATOMS: atom_id res chain seq x y z
N MET A 1 -23.73 -6.59 -37.49
CA MET A 1 -23.46 -6.29 -36.07
C MET A 1 -22.93 -4.87 -35.96
N LYS A 2 -23.49 -4.02 -35.11
CA LYS A 2 -22.94 -2.68 -34.84
C LYS A 2 -21.77 -2.87 -33.88
N ILE A 3 -20.56 -2.60 -34.34
CA ILE A 3 -19.39 -2.36 -33.47
C ILE A 3 -19.75 -1.15 -32.60
N SER A 4 -19.72 -1.31 -31.28
CA SER A 4 -19.79 -0.17 -30.36
C SER A 4 -18.51 0.65 -30.52
N THR A 5 -18.64 1.96 -30.72
CA THR A 5 -17.64 2.88 -31.28
C THR A 5 -16.87 3.67 -30.22
N GLU A 6 -16.48 3.07 -29.10
CA GLU A 6 -15.73 3.79 -28.08
C GLU A 6 -14.25 3.46 -28.18
N VAL A 7 -13.65 3.86 -29.31
CA VAL A 7 -12.21 4.15 -29.35
C VAL A 7 -11.93 5.33 -28.40
N PRO A 8 -10.77 5.35 -27.73
CA PRO A 8 -10.42 6.44 -26.81
C PRO A 8 -10.54 7.79 -27.51
N LYS A 9 -11.27 8.73 -26.90
CA LYS A 9 -11.33 10.11 -27.38
C LYS A 9 -10.07 10.82 -26.88
N THR A 10 -9.07 10.96 -27.75
CA THR A 10 -7.81 11.64 -27.45
C THR A 10 -7.65 12.88 -28.34
N THR A 11 -7.10 13.97 -27.81
CA THR A 11 -6.69 15.13 -28.63
C THR A 11 -5.39 14.90 -29.38
N ASN A 12 -4.64 13.83 -29.07
CA ASN A 12 -3.42 13.50 -29.80
C ASN A 12 -3.76 12.94 -31.19
N LYS A 13 -3.36 13.66 -32.23
CA LYS A 13 -3.70 13.31 -33.61
C LYS A 13 -3.11 11.96 -34.05
N ILE A 14 -1.87 11.65 -33.67
CA ILE A 14 -1.22 10.39 -34.07
C ILE A 14 -1.95 9.18 -33.47
N LEU A 15 -2.32 9.25 -32.20
CA LEU A 15 -3.10 8.19 -31.56
C LEU A 15 -4.53 8.12 -32.09
N SER A 16 -5.18 9.27 -32.34
CA SER A 16 -6.51 9.31 -32.95
C SER A 16 -6.51 8.62 -34.32
N ASP A 17 -5.57 9.00 -35.20
CA ASP A 17 -5.43 8.41 -36.54
C ASP A 17 -5.12 6.89 -36.45
N PHE A 18 -4.31 6.47 -35.47
CA PHE A 18 -4.00 5.06 -35.22
C PHE A 18 -5.24 4.26 -34.79
N PHE A 19 -5.99 4.72 -33.78
CA PHE A 19 -7.18 4.02 -33.31
C PHE A 19 -8.30 4.01 -34.36
N GLU A 20 -8.46 5.09 -35.13
CA GLU A 20 -9.41 5.12 -36.25
C GLU A 20 -9.04 4.13 -37.35
N SER A 21 -7.75 4.05 -37.73
CA SER A 21 -7.26 3.09 -38.71
C SER A 21 -7.47 1.65 -38.25
N GLY A 22 -7.17 1.34 -36.98
CA GLY A 22 -7.41 0.01 -36.41
C GLY A 22 -8.90 -0.36 -36.41
N LEU A 23 -9.78 0.61 -36.14
CA LEU A 23 -11.23 0.40 -36.13
C LEU A 23 -11.76 0.10 -37.53
N GLU A 24 -11.20 0.74 -38.55
CA GLU A 24 -11.48 0.43 -39.96
C GLU A 24 -11.01 -0.98 -40.33
N ASP A 25 -9.77 -1.33 -39.99
CA ASP A 25 -9.22 -2.67 -40.23
C ASP A 25 -10.05 -3.76 -39.50
N ALA A 26 -10.53 -3.49 -38.28
CA ALA A 26 -11.44 -4.39 -37.56
C ALA A 26 -12.79 -4.57 -38.27
N LYS A 27 -13.37 -3.48 -38.80
CA LYS A 27 -14.62 -3.54 -39.59
C LYS A 27 -14.44 -4.37 -40.86
N GLU A 28 -13.32 -4.23 -41.55
CA GLU A 28 -13.04 -4.95 -42.79
C GLU A 28 -12.67 -6.43 -42.52
N THR A 29 -11.94 -6.71 -41.44
CA THR A 29 -11.62 -8.08 -40.99
C THR A 29 -12.90 -8.87 -40.65
N ILE A 30 -13.87 -8.26 -39.96
CA ILE A 30 -15.19 -8.88 -39.71
C ILE A 30 -15.93 -9.22 -41.01
N LYS A 31 -15.65 -8.49 -42.11
CA LYS A 31 -16.20 -8.77 -43.45
C LYS A 31 -15.35 -9.77 -44.26
N GLY A 32 -14.33 -10.37 -43.65
CA GLY A 32 -13.44 -11.36 -44.29
C GLY A 32 -12.35 -10.75 -45.19
N LYS A 33 -12.01 -9.48 -45.02
CA LYS A 33 -10.95 -8.80 -45.79
C LYS A 33 -9.63 -8.75 -45.02
N SER A 34 -8.54 -8.55 -45.76
CA SER A 34 -7.17 -8.46 -45.21
C SER A 34 -6.92 -7.12 -44.50
N ILE A 35 -6.10 -7.16 -43.45
CA ILE A 35 -5.64 -6.00 -42.67
C ILE A 35 -4.63 -5.18 -43.49
N SER A 36 -4.61 -3.86 -43.29
CA SER A 36 -3.60 -3.00 -43.88
C SER A 36 -2.17 -3.35 -43.38
N ALA A 37 -1.16 -3.28 -44.26
CA ALA A 37 0.25 -3.54 -43.92
C ALA A 37 0.93 -2.37 -43.19
N LYS A 38 0.17 -1.49 -42.51
CA LYS A 38 0.74 -0.37 -41.75
C LYS A 38 1.46 -0.89 -40.52
N LYS A 39 2.56 -0.21 -40.16
CA LYS A 39 3.28 -0.49 -38.91
C LYS A 39 2.44 -0.09 -37.70
N ASP A 40 2.46 -0.93 -36.68
CA ASP A 40 1.85 -0.70 -35.39
C ASP A 40 2.66 0.32 -34.54
N LEU A 41 2.09 0.83 -33.43
CA LEU A 41 2.75 1.80 -32.55
C LEU A 41 4.06 1.28 -31.95
N PHE A 42 4.19 -0.03 -31.78
CA PHE A 42 5.35 -0.70 -31.18
C PHE A 42 6.18 -1.49 -32.20
N ASP A 43 5.97 -1.23 -33.51
CA ASP A 43 6.54 -2.03 -34.61
C ASP A 43 6.14 -3.52 -34.56
N GLU A 44 5.03 -3.83 -33.88
CA GLU A 44 4.46 -5.18 -33.77
C GLU A 44 3.46 -5.48 -34.90
N ASN A 45 2.92 -6.70 -34.90
CA ASN A 45 1.93 -7.12 -35.88
C ASN A 45 0.59 -6.35 -35.72
N PRO A 46 0.03 -5.75 -36.79
CA PRO A 46 -1.24 -5.02 -36.71
C PRO A 46 -2.44 -5.90 -36.34
N GLU A 47 -2.33 -7.23 -36.44
CA GLU A 47 -3.36 -8.15 -35.94
C GLU A 47 -3.70 -7.91 -34.46
N LEU A 48 -2.75 -7.43 -33.63
CA LEU A 48 -2.94 -7.27 -32.19
C LEU A 48 -4.01 -6.22 -31.84
N ILE A 49 -3.92 -5.02 -32.42
CA ILE A 49 -4.89 -3.95 -32.18
C ILE A 49 -6.26 -4.30 -32.78
N VAL A 50 -6.26 -4.89 -33.98
CA VAL A 50 -7.48 -5.34 -34.65
C VAL A 50 -8.21 -6.38 -33.80
N TRP A 51 -7.49 -7.37 -33.28
CA TRP A 51 -8.04 -8.41 -32.41
C TRP A 51 -8.63 -7.81 -31.12
N ALA A 52 -7.92 -6.86 -30.50
CA ALA A 52 -8.41 -6.18 -29.30
C ALA A 52 -9.70 -5.38 -29.57
N MET A 53 -9.81 -4.69 -30.70
CA MET A 53 -11.02 -3.93 -31.08
C MET A 53 -12.23 -4.81 -31.39
N ILE A 54 -12.02 -5.95 -32.08
CA ILE A 54 -13.10 -6.92 -32.33
C ILE A 54 -13.60 -7.48 -30.99
N LYS A 55 -12.69 -7.84 -30.09
CA LYS A 55 -13.04 -8.31 -28.74
C LYS A 55 -13.78 -7.26 -27.91
N ALA A 56 -13.38 -5.99 -27.98
CA ALA A 56 -14.05 -4.90 -27.27
C ALA A 56 -15.51 -4.72 -27.74
N SER A 57 -15.82 -5.15 -28.97
CA SER A 57 -17.16 -5.15 -29.54
C SER A 57 -18.02 -6.35 -29.12
N GLY A 58 -17.50 -7.26 -28.30
CA GLY A 58 -18.18 -8.49 -27.87
C GLY A 58 -18.26 -9.57 -28.95
N ILE A 59 -17.42 -9.48 -30.00
CA ILE A 59 -17.38 -10.44 -31.11
C ILE A 59 -16.16 -11.34 -30.94
N GLU A 60 -16.30 -12.63 -31.30
CA GLU A 60 -15.17 -13.54 -31.42
C GLU A 60 -14.43 -13.31 -32.75
N PRO A 61 -13.13 -12.93 -32.72
CA PRO A 61 -12.34 -12.70 -33.93
C PRO A 61 -11.99 -14.00 -34.65
N GLU A 62 -12.35 -14.07 -35.93
CA GLU A 62 -11.96 -15.15 -36.85
C GLU A 62 -10.85 -14.66 -37.79
N ASN A 63 -9.93 -15.55 -38.21
CA ASN A 63 -8.84 -15.26 -39.16
C ASN A 63 -7.74 -14.27 -38.71
N LEU A 64 -7.36 -14.30 -37.43
CA LEU A 64 -6.23 -13.54 -36.84
C LEU A 64 -5.30 -14.50 -36.07
N GLU A 65 -4.61 -15.38 -36.79
CA GLU A 65 -3.88 -16.51 -36.19
C GLU A 65 -2.68 -16.08 -35.34
N HIS A 66 -1.97 -15.02 -35.75
CA HIS A 66 -0.87 -14.52 -34.95
C HIS A 66 -1.39 -13.90 -33.64
N ALA A 67 -2.43 -13.05 -33.70
CA ALA A 67 -3.02 -12.49 -32.48
C ALA A 67 -3.61 -13.56 -31.56
N LYS A 68 -4.19 -14.65 -32.08
CA LYS A 68 -4.64 -15.79 -31.27
C LYS A 68 -3.47 -16.46 -30.53
N GLN A 69 -2.34 -16.66 -31.21
CA GLN A 69 -1.15 -17.24 -30.59
C GLN A 69 -0.59 -16.31 -29.50
N VAL A 70 -0.52 -15.01 -29.75
CA VAL A 70 -0.09 -14.00 -28.77
C VAL A 70 -1.05 -13.93 -27.59
N ALA A 71 -2.37 -14.00 -27.83
CA ALA A 71 -3.37 -14.05 -26.76
C ALA A 71 -3.20 -15.26 -25.85
N LYS A 72 -2.82 -16.43 -26.40
CA LYS A 72 -2.50 -17.62 -25.59
C LYS A 72 -1.26 -17.40 -24.72
N THR A 73 -0.23 -16.75 -25.25
CA THR A 73 0.97 -16.37 -24.47
C THR A 73 0.62 -15.38 -23.36
N MET A 74 -0.15 -14.33 -23.67
CA MET A 74 -0.65 -13.34 -22.71
C MET A 74 -1.45 -13.99 -21.58
N ASP A 75 -2.39 -14.88 -21.92
CA ASP A 75 -3.15 -15.66 -20.94
C ASP A 75 -2.24 -16.52 -20.06
N GLY A 76 -1.21 -17.16 -20.65
CA GLY A 76 -0.23 -17.94 -19.90
C GLY A 76 0.57 -17.12 -18.89
N ILE A 77 0.95 -15.88 -19.26
CA ILE A 77 1.59 -14.92 -18.35
C ILE A 77 0.65 -14.59 -17.20
N LEU A 78 -0.58 -14.15 -17.50
CA LEU A 78 -1.58 -13.77 -16.48
C LEU A 78 -1.98 -14.93 -15.56
N ARG A 79 -1.82 -16.17 -16.01
CA ARG A 79 -2.09 -17.40 -15.26
C ARG A 79 -0.88 -17.93 -14.49
N ASP A 80 0.29 -17.30 -14.62
CA ASP A 80 1.56 -17.80 -14.08
C ASP A 80 1.83 -19.27 -14.47
N THR A 81 1.44 -19.65 -15.69
CA THR A 81 1.81 -20.96 -16.23
C THR A 81 3.24 -20.80 -16.70
N HIS A 82 4.22 -21.09 -15.84
CA HIS A 82 5.64 -20.90 -16.15
C HIS A 82 6.01 -21.45 -17.53
N LEU A 83 6.11 -20.55 -18.50
CA LEU A 83 6.57 -20.79 -19.86
C LEU A 83 7.90 -20.08 -20.00
N LYS A 84 8.89 -20.73 -20.60
CA LYS A 84 10.08 -20.02 -21.06
C LYS A 84 9.68 -19.18 -22.26
N ILE A 85 9.32 -17.93 -22.04
CA ILE A 85 8.88 -16.98 -23.06
C ILE A 85 10.09 -16.18 -23.51
N LYS A 86 10.30 -16.05 -24.83
CA LYS A 86 11.35 -15.17 -25.36
C LYS A 86 10.96 -13.71 -25.17
N THR A 87 11.93 -12.82 -25.09
CA THR A 87 11.67 -11.39 -24.89
C THR A 87 10.73 -10.80 -25.95
N ASP A 88 10.90 -11.17 -27.24
CA ASP A 88 10.05 -10.65 -28.31
C ASP A 88 8.60 -11.15 -28.20
N GLU A 89 8.39 -12.45 -27.96
CA GLU A 89 7.06 -13.04 -27.70
C GLU A 89 6.38 -12.42 -26.47
N TYR A 90 7.19 -12.01 -25.48
CA TYR A 90 6.71 -11.33 -24.29
C TYR A 90 6.23 -9.90 -24.59
N LEU A 91 6.98 -9.17 -25.42
CA LEU A 91 6.64 -7.82 -25.85
C LEU A 91 5.35 -7.81 -26.67
N GLU A 92 5.17 -8.76 -27.60
CA GLU A 92 3.90 -8.94 -28.33
C GLU A 92 2.72 -9.13 -27.36
N ALA A 93 2.89 -9.99 -26.34
CA ALA A 93 1.86 -10.24 -25.34
C ALA A 93 1.57 -8.99 -24.47
N MET A 94 2.60 -8.23 -24.09
CA MET A 94 2.44 -6.96 -23.38
C MET A 94 1.76 -5.89 -24.24
N THR A 95 2.08 -5.81 -25.53
CA THR A 95 1.43 -4.90 -26.51
C THR A 95 -0.05 -5.23 -26.65
N LEU A 96 -0.39 -6.52 -26.79
CA LEU A 96 -1.80 -6.92 -26.83
C LEU A 96 -2.54 -6.58 -25.54
N LEU A 97 -1.92 -6.81 -24.38
CA LEU A 97 -2.48 -6.47 -23.07
C LEU A 97 -2.69 -4.95 -22.94
N LEU A 98 -1.75 -4.13 -23.40
CA LEU A 98 -1.84 -2.68 -23.41
C LEU A 98 -3.06 -2.20 -24.22
N TYR A 99 -3.26 -2.71 -25.43
CA TYR A 99 -4.41 -2.32 -26.25
C TYR A 99 -5.73 -2.68 -25.61
N LYS A 100 -5.82 -3.88 -25.03
CA LYS A 100 -7.00 -4.27 -24.27
C LYS A 100 -7.23 -3.42 -23.03
N PHE A 101 -6.18 -3.01 -22.35
CA PHE A 101 -6.28 -2.11 -21.21
C PHE A 101 -6.86 -0.75 -21.65
N ILE A 102 -6.31 -0.15 -22.71
CA ILE A 102 -6.79 1.13 -23.25
C ILE A 102 -8.26 1.05 -23.71
N LEU A 103 -8.68 -0.10 -24.23
CA LEU A 103 -10.06 -0.36 -24.67
C LEU A 103 -11.01 -0.80 -23.53
N GLY A 104 -10.55 -0.80 -22.27
CA GLY A 104 -11.37 -1.15 -21.11
C GLY A 104 -11.70 -2.64 -20.97
N ILE A 105 -11.01 -3.53 -21.70
CA ILE A 105 -11.16 -4.99 -21.59
C ILE A 105 -10.36 -5.54 -20.40
N HIS A 106 -9.20 -4.94 -20.13
CA HIS A 106 -8.32 -5.27 -19.00
C HIS A 106 -8.14 -4.04 -18.10
N ASN A 107 -7.69 -4.27 -16.86
CA ASN A 107 -7.41 -3.20 -15.90
C ASN A 107 -5.91 -2.94 -15.71
N ASP A 108 -5.61 -1.86 -15.00
CA ASP A 108 -4.27 -1.39 -14.65
C ASP A 108 -3.48 -2.41 -13.80
N GLU A 109 -4.17 -3.16 -12.94
CA GLU A 109 -3.58 -4.21 -12.12
C GLU A 109 -3.07 -5.40 -12.95
N GLU A 110 -3.79 -5.80 -14.00
CA GLU A 110 -3.33 -6.82 -14.95
C GLU A 110 -2.09 -6.36 -15.71
N PHE A 111 -2.07 -5.10 -16.15
CA PHE A 111 -0.92 -4.50 -16.80
C PHE A 111 0.30 -4.46 -15.87
N ARG A 112 0.11 -4.04 -14.62
CA ARG A 112 1.16 -4.04 -13.59
C ARG A 112 1.69 -5.44 -13.30
N TYR A 113 0.80 -6.42 -13.21
CA TYR A 113 1.17 -7.81 -13.00
C TYR A 113 2.08 -8.32 -14.14
N ALA A 114 1.73 -8.04 -15.39
CA ALA A 114 2.57 -8.41 -16.54
C ALA A 114 3.94 -7.72 -16.46
N TYR A 115 4.04 -6.45 -16.05
CA TYR A 115 5.37 -5.87 -15.84
C TYR A 115 6.16 -6.58 -14.73
N ARG A 116 5.54 -6.87 -13.58
CA ARG A 116 6.23 -7.56 -12.48
C ARG A 116 6.66 -8.98 -12.85
N TYR A 117 5.84 -9.69 -13.60
CA TYR A 117 6.18 -11.01 -14.12
C TYR A 117 7.46 -10.97 -14.97
N SER A 118 7.66 -9.90 -15.75
CA SER A 118 8.87 -9.74 -16.56
C SER A 118 10.12 -9.67 -15.69
N LEU A 119 10.06 -9.01 -14.53
CA LEU A 119 11.21 -8.83 -13.62
C LEU A 119 11.76 -10.18 -13.10
N TYR A 120 10.91 -11.20 -13.00
CA TYR A 120 11.31 -12.54 -12.58
C TYR A 120 11.71 -13.44 -13.74
N ASN A 121 11.03 -13.31 -14.89
CA ASN A 121 11.10 -14.31 -15.96
C ASN A 121 11.95 -13.87 -17.16
N ILE A 122 12.19 -12.57 -17.33
CA ILE A 122 13.01 -12.02 -18.41
C ILE A 122 14.35 -11.55 -17.84
N ARG A 123 15.45 -12.12 -18.36
CA ARG A 123 16.78 -11.80 -17.84
C ARG A 123 17.27 -10.42 -18.28
N ASP A 124 17.08 -10.07 -19.54
CA ASP A 124 17.43 -8.76 -20.08
C ASP A 124 16.23 -7.82 -20.02
N GLN A 125 16.24 -6.91 -19.04
CA GLN A 125 15.18 -5.93 -18.87
C GLN A 125 15.28 -4.73 -19.82
N LYS A 126 16.35 -4.61 -20.62
CA LYS A 126 16.53 -3.43 -21.49
C LYS A 126 15.40 -3.29 -22.52
N PRO A 127 14.98 -4.33 -23.26
CA PRO A 127 13.87 -4.22 -24.21
C PRO A 127 12.55 -3.91 -23.51
N ILE A 128 12.28 -4.56 -22.38
CA ILE A 128 11.08 -4.33 -21.57
C ILE A 128 11.00 -2.87 -21.10
N ASN A 129 12.10 -2.33 -20.60
CA ASN A 129 12.15 -0.94 -20.12
C ASN A 129 11.96 0.07 -21.25
N THR A 130 12.55 -0.16 -22.43
CA THR A 130 12.34 0.70 -23.61
C THR A 130 10.89 0.69 -24.05
N TRP A 131 10.30 -0.50 -24.20
CA TRP A 131 8.90 -0.67 -24.55
C TRP A 131 7.98 -0.03 -23.51
N LEU A 132 8.25 -0.22 -22.22
CA LEU A 132 7.40 0.26 -21.13
C LEU A 132 7.38 1.79 -21.04
N LYS A 133 8.50 2.48 -21.28
CA LYS A 133 8.51 3.96 -21.36
C LYS A 133 7.57 4.45 -22.45
N LYS A 134 7.59 3.80 -23.62
CA LYS A 134 6.69 4.12 -24.74
C LYS A 134 5.24 3.81 -24.40
N ALA A 135 4.96 2.65 -23.79
CA ALA A 135 3.63 2.26 -23.35
C ALA A 135 3.01 3.26 -22.36
N ILE A 136 3.78 3.76 -21.38
CA ILE A 136 3.30 4.78 -20.44
C ILE A 136 2.90 6.08 -21.17
N VAL A 137 3.71 6.54 -22.13
CA VAL A 137 3.38 7.73 -22.93
C VAL A 137 2.08 7.52 -23.71
N VAL A 138 1.90 6.35 -24.33
CA VAL A 138 0.65 5.98 -25.03
C VAL A 138 -0.54 5.99 -24.08
N ILE A 139 -0.43 5.40 -22.88
CA ILE A 139 -1.52 5.38 -21.89
C ILE A 139 -1.92 6.80 -21.49
N VAL A 140 -0.95 7.67 -21.20
CA VAL A 140 -1.22 9.04 -20.78
C VAL A 140 -1.88 9.82 -21.92
N LEU A 141 -1.34 9.76 -23.13
CA LEU A 141 -1.91 10.48 -24.27
C LEU A 141 -3.30 9.94 -24.68
N ALA A 142 -3.57 8.64 -24.51
CA ALA A 142 -4.87 8.04 -24.82
C ALA A 142 -6.00 8.50 -23.88
N ASN A 143 -5.69 8.95 -22.66
CA ASN A 143 -6.66 9.42 -21.66
C ASN A 143 -6.88 10.94 -21.67
N ASP A 144 -6.31 11.66 -22.64
CA ASP A 144 -6.51 13.10 -22.86
C ASP A 144 -6.18 14.00 -21.64
N TYR A 145 -5.15 13.62 -20.87
CA TYR A 145 -4.65 14.50 -19.81
C TYR A 145 -4.15 15.83 -20.40
N HIS A 146 -4.38 16.94 -19.68
CA HIS A 146 -3.86 18.26 -20.08
C HIS A 146 -2.35 18.20 -20.35
N LYS A 147 -1.88 18.85 -21.42
CA LYS A 147 -0.46 18.83 -21.85
C LYS A 147 0.52 19.22 -20.73
N ASP A 148 0.12 20.17 -19.89
CA ASP A 148 0.93 20.65 -18.76
C ASP A 148 1.11 19.59 -17.65
N ALA A 149 0.27 18.55 -17.62
CA ALA A 149 0.30 17.46 -16.65
C ALA A 149 0.95 16.18 -17.18
N LEU A 150 1.45 16.16 -18.42
CA LEU A 150 1.97 14.94 -19.06
C LEU A 150 3.05 14.24 -18.20
N LEU A 151 4.05 15.02 -17.73
CA LEU A 151 5.13 14.50 -16.89
C LEU A 151 4.65 14.03 -15.51
N GLU A 152 3.65 14.70 -14.93
CA GLU A 152 3.04 14.29 -13.66
C GLU A 152 2.38 12.92 -13.80
N GLN A 153 1.60 12.72 -14.87
CA GLN A 153 0.90 11.45 -15.13
C GLN A 153 1.88 10.32 -15.45
N ILE A 154 2.93 10.58 -16.23
CA ILE A 154 4.02 9.62 -16.45
C ILE A 154 4.65 9.21 -15.12
N ARG A 155 4.88 10.17 -14.22
CA ARG A 155 5.46 9.88 -12.91
C ARG A 155 4.55 9.04 -12.03
N GLU A 156 3.25 9.28 -12.05
CA GLU A 156 2.29 8.45 -11.32
C GLU A 156 2.26 7.01 -11.83
N TRP A 157 2.37 6.80 -13.15
CA TRP A 157 2.52 5.45 -13.72
C TRP A 157 3.82 4.76 -13.29
N ILE A 158 4.96 5.46 -13.31
CA ILE A 158 6.24 4.95 -12.81
C ILE A 158 6.10 4.48 -11.35
N ARG A 159 5.47 5.32 -10.51
CA ARG A 159 5.21 5.02 -9.09
C ARG A 159 4.24 3.85 -8.91
N PHE A 160 3.18 3.78 -9.71
CA PHE A 160 2.19 2.71 -9.68
C PHE A 160 2.79 1.35 -10.05
N LEU A 161 3.58 1.31 -11.13
CA LEU A 161 4.23 0.11 -11.62
C LEU A 161 5.37 -0.36 -10.71
N GLY A 162 5.97 0.55 -9.95
CA GLY A 162 7.20 0.28 -9.22
C GLY A 162 8.35 0.01 -10.20
N SER A 163 8.42 0.77 -11.30
CA SER A 163 9.52 0.69 -12.26
C SER A 163 10.77 1.38 -11.72
N PRO A 164 11.95 1.23 -12.35
CA PRO A 164 13.11 2.07 -12.04
C PRO A 164 12.78 3.56 -12.08
N LEU A 165 13.52 4.34 -11.29
CA LEU A 165 13.48 5.80 -11.26
C LEU A 165 14.11 6.38 -12.54
N TRP A 166 13.38 6.31 -13.66
CA TRP A 166 13.77 6.94 -14.92
C TRP A 166 13.79 8.47 -14.81
N LYS A 167 14.62 9.10 -15.62
CA LYS A 167 14.74 10.56 -15.66
C LYS A 167 13.65 11.15 -16.56
N HIS A 168 13.19 12.37 -16.30
CA HIS A 168 12.23 13.05 -17.16
C HIS A 168 12.77 13.17 -18.61
N ARG A 169 14.08 13.40 -18.78
CA ARG A 169 14.73 13.45 -20.10
C ARG A 169 14.67 12.13 -20.89
N ASP A 170 14.47 11.00 -20.23
CA ASP A 170 14.33 9.70 -20.92
C ASP A 170 13.05 9.62 -21.77
N PHE A 171 12.09 10.54 -21.56
CA PHE A 171 10.81 10.57 -22.25
C PHE A 171 10.75 11.57 -23.41
N VAL A 172 11.73 12.48 -23.55
CA VAL A 172 11.70 13.57 -24.55
C VAL A 172 11.51 13.01 -25.96
N GLN A 173 12.43 12.15 -26.40
CA GLN A 173 12.38 11.54 -27.73
C GLN A 173 11.09 10.74 -27.95
N ILE A 174 10.63 10.01 -26.92
CA ILE A 174 9.41 9.18 -27.01
C ILE A 174 8.18 10.07 -27.20
N ILE A 175 8.09 11.19 -26.49
CA ILE A 175 6.97 12.13 -26.59
C ILE A 175 6.98 12.82 -27.97
N GLU A 176 8.15 13.16 -28.49
CA GLU A 176 8.32 13.72 -29.84
C GLU A 176 7.86 12.77 -30.94
N GLU A 177 8.03 11.45 -30.77
CA GLU A 177 7.48 10.44 -31.70
C GLU A 177 5.95 10.54 -31.83
N PHE A 178 5.25 11.07 -30.82
CA PHE A 178 3.80 11.29 -30.81
C PHE A 178 3.41 12.75 -31.09
N GLY A 179 4.32 13.56 -31.61
CA GLY A 179 4.03 14.93 -32.07
C GLY A 179 3.80 15.93 -30.94
N GLU A 180 4.19 15.58 -29.71
CA GLU A 180 4.15 16.45 -28.54
C GLU A 180 5.57 16.87 -28.14
N SER A 181 5.70 17.93 -27.33
CA SER A 181 7.01 18.37 -26.83
C SER A 181 6.91 18.84 -25.38
N ILE A 182 7.92 18.47 -24.60
CA ILE A 182 8.09 18.87 -23.20
C ILE A 182 9.33 19.74 -22.99
N GLU A 183 9.98 20.21 -24.06
CA GLU A 183 11.26 20.94 -23.99
C GLU A 183 11.14 22.20 -23.13
N SER A 184 10.04 22.94 -23.27
CA SER A 184 9.75 24.12 -22.46
C SER A 184 9.62 23.82 -20.96
N VAL A 185 9.19 22.61 -20.61
CA VAL A 185 9.01 22.17 -19.21
C VAL A 185 10.35 21.72 -18.62
N ILE A 186 11.18 21.00 -19.37
CA ILE A 186 12.46 20.49 -18.86
C ILE A 186 13.53 21.58 -18.74
N GLU A 187 13.39 22.68 -19.49
CA GLU A 187 14.29 23.84 -19.42
C GLU A 187 13.93 24.83 -18.31
N THR A 188 12.90 24.53 -17.52
CA THR A 188 12.61 25.27 -16.28
C THR A 188 13.73 25.10 -15.25
N ASP A 189 13.95 26.13 -14.43
CA ASP A 189 14.99 26.10 -13.39
C ASP A 189 14.82 24.92 -12.42
N GLY A 190 13.57 24.54 -12.15
CA GLY A 190 13.26 23.40 -11.28
C GLY A 190 13.70 22.05 -11.86
N MET A 191 13.43 21.80 -13.14
CA MET A 191 13.87 20.55 -13.79
C MET A 191 15.39 20.51 -13.97
N ARG A 192 16.02 21.65 -14.26
CA ARG A 192 17.50 21.77 -14.26
C ARG A 192 18.10 21.47 -12.89
N PHE A 193 17.46 21.94 -11.81
CA PHE A 193 17.85 21.61 -10.44
C PHE A 193 17.75 20.10 -10.17
N VAL A 194 16.61 19.48 -10.51
CA VAL A 194 16.43 18.02 -10.40
C VAL A 194 17.55 17.28 -11.12
N ASP A 195 17.83 17.65 -12.36
CA ASP A 195 18.87 17.03 -13.18
C ASP A 195 20.27 17.16 -12.57
N SER A 196 20.61 18.35 -12.06
CA SER A 196 21.90 18.62 -11.42
C SER A 196 22.08 17.75 -10.17
N VAL A 197 21.06 17.71 -9.30
CA VAL A 197 21.10 16.95 -8.04
C VAL A 197 21.15 15.45 -8.30
N VAL A 198 20.40 14.94 -9.28
CA VAL A 198 20.41 13.51 -9.64
C VAL A 198 21.77 13.09 -10.22
N ARG A 199 22.43 13.96 -11.00
CA ARG A 199 23.76 13.67 -11.58
C ARG A 199 24.90 13.81 -10.57
N HIS A 200 24.81 14.78 -9.67
CA HIS A 200 25.86 15.10 -8.72
C HIS A 200 25.34 15.23 -7.28
N PRO A 201 24.82 14.13 -6.69
CA PRO A 201 24.18 14.16 -5.37
C PRO A 201 25.12 14.59 -4.23
N GLN A 202 26.43 14.46 -4.42
CA GLN A 202 27.42 14.93 -3.45
C GLN A 202 27.42 16.46 -3.26
N TYR A 203 26.90 17.22 -4.23
CA TYR A 203 26.80 18.68 -4.17
C TYR A 203 25.39 19.14 -3.77
N LEU A 204 24.60 18.28 -3.14
CA LEU A 204 23.22 18.61 -2.77
C LEU A 204 23.17 19.83 -1.83
N LYS A 205 24.09 19.93 -0.87
CA LYS A 205 24.12 21.06 0.07
C LYS A 205 24.37 22.38 -0.65
N GLU A 206 25.30 22.39 -1.60
CA GLU A 206 25.63 23.55 -2.43
C GLU A 206 24.48 23.90 -3.38
N ALA A 207 23.84 22.90 -3.99
CA ALA A 207 22.70 23.10 -4.90
C ALA A 207 21.46 23.69 -4.19
N LEU A 208 21.34 23.48 -2.88
CA LEU A 208 20.28 24.03 -2.04
C LEU A 208 20.58 25.43 -1.50
N GLN A 209 21.79 25.95 -1.71
CA GLN A 209 22.13 27.32 -1.30
C GLN A 209 21.15 28.30 -1.95
N HIS A 210 20.59 29.19 -1.13
CA HIS A 210 19.61 30.20 -1.53
C HIS A 210 18.25 29.68 -2.02
N ARG A 211 17.92 28.40 -1.77
CA ARG A 211 16.59 27.86 -2.04
C ARG A 211 15.81 27.63 -0.75
N THR A 212 14.51 27.90 -0.80
CA THR A 212 13.55 27.59 0.26
C THR A 212 13.03 26.16 0.10
N LEU A 213 12.49 25.57 1.18
CA LEU A 213 11.83 24.26 1.10
C LEU A 213 10.65 24.32 0.12
N SER A 214 9.91 25.41 0.13
CA SER A 214 8.73 25.59 -0.73
C SER A 214 9.10 25.58 -2.21
N GLU A 215 10.19 26.23 -2.60
CA GLU A 215 10.73 26.19 -3.97
C GLU A 215 11.17 24.77 -4.32
N VAL A 216 11.96 24.12 -3.46
CA VAL A 216 12.42 22.74 -3.71
C VAL A 216 11.24 21.80 -3.89
N ILE A 217 10.24 21.82 -3.01
CA ILE A 217 9.04 20.99 -3.15
C ILE A 217 8.33 21.33 -4.47
N LYS A 218 8.02 22.59 -4.73
CA LYS A 218 7.29 23.00 -5.94
C LYS A 218 8.00 22.57 -7.22
N GLU A 219 9.32 22.69 -7.26
CA GLU A 219 10.14 22.47 -8.45
C GLU A 219 10.53 21.02 -8.69
N SER A 220 10.51 20.20 -7.63
CA SER A 220 11.15 18.88 -7.67
C SER A 220 10.27 17.73 -7.16
N HIS A 221 9.08 18.02 -6.62
CA HIS A 221 8.18 17.07 -5.98
C HIS A 221 7.95 15.77 -6.76
N ASP A 222 7.76 15.87 -8.08
CA ASP A 222 7.43 14.70 -8.87
C ASP A 222 8.68 13.93 -9.28
N TRP A 223 9.78 14.62 -9.60
CA TRP A 223 10.91 14.00 -10.28
C TRP A 223 12.15 13.78 -9.43
N LEU A 224 12.28 14.47 -8.30
CA LEU A 224 13.34 14.18 -7.36
C LEU A 224 13.00 12.89 -6.59
N PRO A 225 13.91 11.92 -6.50
CA PRO A 225 13.69 10.73 -5.71
C PRO A 225 13.36 11.06 -4.25
N ASP A 226 12.41 10.35 -3.64
CA ASP A 226 11.96 10.58 -2.27
C ASP A 226 13.15 10.58 -1.27
N GLY A 227 14.11 9.66 -1.45
CA GLY A 227 15.31 9.62 -0.63
C GLY A 227 16.18 10.86 -0.72
N MET A 228 16.20 11.56 -1.87
CA MET A 228 16.88 12.85 -2.02
C MET A 228 16.03 13.99 -1.45
N MET A 229 14.71 13.97 -1.66
CA MET A 229 13.79 14.95 -1.04
C MET A 229 13.94 15.00 0.49
N VAL A 230 14.04 13.83 1.14
CA VAL A 230 14.28 13.72 2.58
C VAL A 230 15.62 14.37 2.97
N GLN A 231 16.68 14.17 2.18
CA GLN A 231 17.99 14.78 2.47
C GLN A 231 17.97 16.29 2.24
N SER A 232 17.31 16.76 1.17
CA SER A 232 17.14 18.19 0.91
C SER A 232 16.44 18.88 2.07
N PHE A 233 15.36 18.26 2.57
CA PHE A 233 14.65 18.74 3.75
C PHE A 233 15.57 18.85 4.96
N LYS A 234 16.33 17.79 5.28
CA LYS A 234 17.22 17.77 6.45
C LYS A 234 18.29 18.86 6.38
N ILE A 235 18.89 19.06 5.21
CA ILE A 235 19.90 20.11 4.99
C ILE A 235 19.28 21.49 5.22
N LEU A 236 18.14 21.78 4.56
CA LEU A 236 17.47 23.07 4.70
C LEU A 236 17.00 23.32 6.14
N LYS A 237 16.51 22.29 6.84
CA LYS A 237 16.05 22.40 8.23
C LYS A 237 17.23 22.75 9.13
N ALA A 238 18.34 22.00 9.02
CA ALA A 238 19.55 22.28 9.79
C ALA A 238 20.06 23.71 9.56
N THR A 239 20.12 24.16 8.29
CA THR A 239 20.52 25.53 7.96
C THR A 239 19.58 26.59 8.55
N ALA A 240 18.26 26.33 8.58
CA ALA A 240 17.32 27.26 9.22
C ALA A 240 17.55 27.39 10.73
N TYR A 241 17.83 26.28 11.43
CA TYR A 241 18.17 26.32 12.87
C TYR A 241 19.53 26.97 13.14
N GLU A 242 20.55 26.67 12.33
CA GLU A 242 21.87 27.29 12.43
C GLU A 242 21.76 28.82 12.29
N ASN A 243 21.05 29.30 11.26
CA ASN A 243 20.85 30.73 11.03
C ASN A 243 20.00 31.39 12.13
N ALA A 244 18.98 30.69 12.65
CA ALA A 244 18.16 31.20 13.74
C ALA A 244 18.95 31.31 15.05
N GLN A 245 19.86 30.37 15.32
CA GLN A 245 20.72 30.39 16.51
C GLN A 245 21.59 31.65 16.58
N GLU A 246 22.02 32.21 15.45
CA GLU A 246 22.79 33.47 15.42
C GLU A 246 22.03 34.65 16.05
N ARG A 247 20.70 34.57 16.10
CA ARG A 247 19.80 35.58 16.72
C ARG A 247 19.24 35.15 18.08
N ILE A 248 19.55 33.95 18.57
CA ILE A 248 18.98 33.40 19.80
C ILE A 248 20.09 33.19 20.84
N GLU A 249 19.97 33.88 21.96
CA GLU A 249 20.90 33.77 23.09
C GLU A 249 20.36 32.82 24.17
N SER A 250 21.25 32.18 24.93
CA SER A 250 20.90 31.24 26.01
C SER A 250 20.19 31.88 27.20
N THR A 251 20.15 33.21 27.27
CA THR A 251 19.45 34.00 28.31
C THR A 251 18.02 34.36 27.92
N MET A 252 17.61 34.09 26.67
CA MET A 252 16.29 34.42 26.18
C MET A 252 15.21 33.52 26.79
N SER A 253 13.97 34.01 26.82
CA SER A 253 12.81 33.17 27.11
C SER A 253 12.54 32.18 25.97
N VAL A 254 11.90 31.05 26.28
CA VAL A 254 11.44 30.07 25.28
C VAL A 254 10.52 30.73 24.25
N ASP A 255 9.65 31.65 24.68
CA ASP A 255 8.73 32.39 23.81
C ASP A 255 9.46 33.25 22.78
N SER A 256 10.46 34.03 23.23
CA SER A 256 11.21 34.89 22.34
C SER A 256 12.04 34.10 21.32
N ALA A 257 12.63 32.97 21.74
CA ALA A 257 13.35 32.08 20.84
C ALA A 257 12.41 31.42 19.81
N PHE A 258 11.21 31.01 20.25
CA PHE A 258 10.19 30.45 19.37
C PHE A 258 9.76 31.43 18.28
N ASP A 259 9.53 32.70 18.63
CA ASP A 259 9.09 33.72 17.66
C ASP A 259 10.16 34.00 16.60
N ILE A 260 11.45 34.02 16.98
CA ILE A 260 12.56 34.16 16.01
C ILE A 260 12.62 32.95 15.07
N LEU A 261 12.57 31.73 15.62
CA LEU A 261 12.55 30.52 14.81
C LEU A 261 11.35 30.50 13.85
N LYS A 262 10.19 30.99 14.30
CA LYS A 262 8.98 31.12 13.49
C LYS A 262 9.19 32.02 12.28
N GLU A 263 9.84 33.17 12.47
CA GLU A 263 10.21 34.07 11.38
C GLU A 263 11.12 33.37 10.34
N PHE A 264 12.13 32.64 10.80
CA PHE A 264 13.00 31.87 9.91
C PHE A 264 12.25 30.75 9.19
N PHE A 265 11.39 30.00 9.86
CA PHE A 265 10.59 28.93 9.25
C PHE A 265 9.60 29.47 8.21
N GLN A 266 9.07 30.67 8.42
CA GLN A 266 8.24 31.37 7.43
C GLN A 266 9.05 31.76 6.19
N THR A 267 10.20 32.41 6.38
CA THR A 267 11.04 32.89 5.26
C THR A 267 11.67 31.76 4.45
N THR A 268 12.03 30.66 5.09
CA THR A 268 12.61 29.45 4.45
C THR A 268 11.55 28.50 3.88
N GLY A 269 10.26 28.83 4.01
CA GLY A 269 9.16 28.08 3.42
C GLY A 269 8.84 26.75 4.11
N PHE A 270 9.26 26.57 5.38
CA PHE A 270 8.82 25.47 6.26
C PHE A 270 7.41 25.69 6.82
N THR A 271 6.95 26.95 6.82
CA THR A 271 5.56 27.29 7.09
C THR A 271 5.00 28.14 5.94
N ASN A 272 4.14 27.54 5.13
CA ASN A 272 3.31 28.22 4.14
C ASN A 272 1.87 27.71 4.34
N GLY A 273 0.80 28.39 3.93
CA GLY A 273 -0.57 27.94 4.24
C GLY A 273 -0.93 26.47 3.89
N LYS A 274 -0.06 25.74 3.17
CA LYS A 274 -0.16 24.31 2.84
C LYS A 274 0.67 23.38 3.75
N TYR A 275 1.78 23.83 4.33
CA TYR A 275 2.65 23.07 5.23
C TYR A 275 2.93 23.90 6.46
N GLN A 276 2.79 23.34 7.66
CA GLN A 276 3.12 24.06 8.88
C GLN A 276 3.92 23.13 9.77
N LEU A 277 5.24 23.27 9.74
CA LEU A 277 6.10 22.52 10.66
C LEU A 277 6.12 23.19 12.04
N PRO A 278 6.05 22.41 13.13
CA PRO A 278 6.22 22.89 14.48
C PRO A 278 7.68 23.25 14.64
N ILE A 279 7.86 24.32 15.39
CA ILE A 279 9.17 24.84 15.72
C ILE A 279 9.57 24.17 17.02
N ARG A 280 10.67 23.42 16.99
CA ARG A 280 11.18 22.71 18.16
C ARG A 280 12.38 23.47 18.69
N VAL A 281 12.14 24.34 19.67
CA VAL A 281 13.18 25.17 20.29
C VAL A 281 14.37 24.32 20.78
N HIS A 282 14.11 23.12 21.29
CA HIS A 282 15.16 22.19 21.75
C HIS A 282 16.07 21.62 20.65
N GLU A 283 15.71 21.75 19.37
CA GLU A 283 16.58 21.33 18.24
C GLU A 283 17.64 22.39 17.89
N LEU A 284 17.58 23.58 18.53
CA LEU A 284 18.64 24.57 18.44
C LEU A 284 19.99 23.99 18.90
N PRO A 285 21.12 24.38 18.29
CA PRO A 285 22.45 24.03 18.79
C PRO A 285 22.70 24.41 20.26
N SER A 286 22.08 25.49 20.73
CA SER A 286 22.14 25.99 22.10
C SER A 286 20.80 26.63 22.48
N PRO A 287 19.81 25.81 22.90
CA PRO A 287 18.48 26.30 23.24
C PRO A 287 18.49 27.12 24.55
N PRO A 288 17.53 28.03 24.75
CA PRO A 288 17.28 28.65 26.05
C PRO A 288 16.89 27.60 27.11
N PRO A 289 17.00 27.92 28.42
CA PRO A 289 16.63 26.98 29.48
C PRO A 289 15.14 26.58 29.40
N PRO A 290 14.80 25.29 29.64
CA PRO A 290 13.42 24.81 29.58
C PRO A 290 12.58 25.29 30.77
N GLU A 291 11.26 25.25 30.61
CA GLU A 291 10.31 25.49 31.70
C GLU A 291 10.15 24.24 32.60
N ALA A 292 9.66 24.45 33.83
CA ALA A 292 9.41 23.36 34.77
C ALA A 292 8.20 22.52 34.32
N ILE A 293 8.38 21.20 34.23
CA ILE A 293 7.32 20.27 33.83
C ILE A 293 6.41 19.97 35.02
N ASP A 294 5.10 19.89 34.79
CA ASP A 294 4.13 19.44 35.80
C ASP A 294 4.46 18.00 36.26
N PRO A 295 4.64 17.75 37.58
CA PRO A 295 4.94 16.42 38.10
C PRO A 295 3.92 15.33 37.72
N VAL A 296 2.64 15.68 37.59
CA VAL A 296 1.57 14.74 37.22
C VAL A 296 1.74 14.30 35.77
N ILE A 297 1.98 15.23 34.86
CA ILE A 297 2.26 14.93 33.44
C ILE A 297 3.53 14.09 33.33
N PHE A 298 4.58 14.44 34.09
CA PHE A 298 5.82 13.67 34.10
C PHE A 298 5.61 12.21 34.54
N GLU A 299 4.75 11.96 35.53
CA GLU A 299 4.44 10.61 36.01
C GLU A 299 3.64 9.77 35.00
N LEU A 300 2.73 10.39 34.23
CA LEU A 300 1.90 9.74 33.21
C LEU A 300 2.68 9.26 31.98
N ILE A 301 3.82 9.89 31.68
CA ILE A 301 4.70 9.45 30.59
C ILE A 301 5.37 8.13 31.01
N PRO A 302 5.23 7.05 30.22
CA PRO A 302 5.90 5.79 30.50
C PRO A 302 7.41 5.97 30.67
N GLU A 303 8.00 5.33 31.68
CA GLU A 303 9.41 5.52 32.07
C GLU A 303 10.37 5.42 30.87
N LYS A 304 10.12 4.46 29.96
CA LYS A 304 10.90 4.23 28.75
C LYS A 304 10.84 5.37 27.72
N MET A 305 9.85 6.26 27.83
CA MET A 305 9.63 7.39 26.92
C MET A 305 10.12 8.73 27.49
N ARG A 306 10.23 8.85 28.83
CA ARG A 306 10.57 10.10 29.53
C ARG A 306 11.81 10.78 28.96
N LYS A 307 12.97 10.13 28.90
CA LYS A 307 14.23 10.76 28.43
C LYS A 307 14.12 11.42 27.06
N LYS A 308 13.33 10.85 26.15
CA LYS A 308 13.22 11.32 24.77
C LYS A 308 12.17 12.40 24.60
N LEU A 309 11.01 12.25 25.26
CA LEU A 309 9.92 13.21 25.17
C LEU A 309 10.13 14.41 26.09
N LEU A 310 10.96 14.28 27.12
CA LEU A 310 11.24 15.32 28.11
C LEU A 310 11.57 16.70 27.49
N PRO A 311 12.48 16.82 26.50
CA PRO A 311 12.68 18.08 25.81
C PRO A 311 11.40 18.57 25.14
N SER A 312 10.72 17.77 24.32
CA SER A 312 9.47 18.19 23.67
C SER A 312 8.41 18.66 24.66
N VAL A 313 8.25 17.98 25.80
CA VAL A 313 7.31 18.33 26.89
C VAL A 313 7.73 19.64 27.56
N ALA A 314 9.00 19.82 27.89
CA ALA A 314 9.49 20.98 28.63
C ALA A 314 9.45 22.30 27.85
N TYR A 315 9.34 22.22 26.52
CA TYR A 315 9.16 23.38 25.64
C TYR A 315 7.77 23.40 24.99
N SER A 316 6.84 22.52 25.40
CA SER A 316 5.50 22.40 24.82
C SER A 316 4.57 23.52 25.31
N LYS A 317 3.67 23.98 24.42
CA LYS A 317 2.54 24.86 24.75
C LYS A 317 1.23 24.07 24.67
N THR A 318 0.14 24.65 25.18
CA THR A 318 -1.21 24.09 25.00
C THR A 318 -1.60 24.06 23.53
N THR A 319 -2.12 22.92 23.05
CA THR A 319 -2.47 22.78 21.64
C THR A 319 -3.69 23.59 21.26
N LYS A 320 -3.59 24.32 20.14
CA LYS A 320 -4.70 25.15 19.62
C LYS A 320 -5.48 24.49 18.48
N THR A 321 -4.83 23.61 17.73
CA THR A 321 -5.39 23.00 16.52
C THR A 321 -4.95 21.56 16.38
N VAL A 322 -5.89 20.68 16.03
CA VAL A 322 -5.59 19.29 15.64
C VAL A 322 -5.84 19.14 14.15
N GLU A 323 -4.80 18.72 13.42
CA GLU A 323 -4.85 18.43 11.99
C GLU A 323 -4.68 16.94 11.74
N ILE A 324 -5.56 16.34 10.94
CA ILE A 324 -5.43 14.95 10.47
C ILE A 324 -5.02 14.98 9.00
N ILE A 325 -3.93 14.31 8.66
CA ILE A 325 -3.33 14.30 7.33
C ILE A 325 -3.20 12.87 6.83
N PHE A 326 -3.75 12.58 5.64
CA PHE A 326 -3.80 11.22 5.10
C PHE A 326 -2.65 10.97 4.11
N LEU A 327 -1.61 10.26 4.57
CA LEU A 327 -0.41 9.93 3.78
C LEU A 327 -0.59 8.63 2.99
N GLY A 328 -1.46 7.77 3.50
CA GLY A 328 -1.88 6.49 2.95
C GLY A 328 -3.17 6.04 3.65
N GLY A 329 -3.83 5.00 3.11
CA GLY A 329 -5.15 4.59 3.59
C GLY A 329 -6.38 5.18 2.88
N PRO A 330 -6.37 6.23 2.02
CA PRO A 330 -7.53 6.53 1.18
C PRO A 330 -8.01 5.35 0.32
N ARG A 331 -7.06 4.47 -0.05
CA ARG A 331 -7.31 3.17 -0.68
C ARG A 331 -6.76 2.06 0.18
N ILE A 332 -7.18 0.82 -0.09
CA ILE A 332 -6.69 -0.37 0.59
C ILE A 332 -5.16 -0.49 0.45
N GLY A 333 -4.50 -0.66 1.59
CA GLY A 333 -3.06 -0.86 1.70
C GLY A 333 -2.29 0.41 2.07
N ARG A 334 -1.04 0.22 2.54
CA ARG A 334 -0.10 1.29 2.93
C ARG A 334 -0.73 2.36 3.86
N SER A 335 -1.39 1.93 4.94
CA SER A 335 -1.99 2.84 5.92
C SER A 335 -0.96 3.82 6.47
N GLY A 336 -1.32 5.09 6.63
CA GLY A 336 -0.45 6.08 7.24
C GLY A 336 -1.18 7.40 7.41
N ILE A 337 -1.54 7.73 8.65
CA ILE A 337 -2.36 8.90 8.96
C ILE A 337 -1.64 9.69 10.04
N LEU A 338 -1.24 10.92 9.73
CA LEU A 338 -0.57 11.79 10.67
C LEU A 338 -1.60 12.65 11.39
N ILE A 339 -1.69 12.53 12.72
CA ILE A 339 -2.36 13.50 13.55
C ILE A 339 -1.31 14.46 14.07
N LYS A 340 -1.46 15.72 13.69
CA LYS A 340 -0.54 16.81 13.96
C LYS A 340 -1.19 17.80 14.92
N THR A 341 -0.41 18.27 15.88
CA THR A 341 -0.71 19.45 16.69
C THR A 341 0.27 20.58 16.34
N ASP A 342 0.14 21.72 17.01
CA ASP A 342 1.12 22.81 16.97
C ASP A 342 2.44 22.48 17.70
N THR A 343 2.45 21.45 18.55
CA THR A 343 3.60 21.07 19.38
C THR A 343 4.27 19.76 18.96
N GLY A 344 3.56 18.87 18.29
CA GLY A 344 4.05 17.55 17.93
C GLY A 344 3.14 16.80 16.97
N GLY A 345 3.35 15.50 16.87
CA GLY A 345 2.52 14.65 16.02
C GLY A 345 2.58 13.19 16.40
N ILE A 346 1.48 12.47 16.16
CA ILE A 346 1.43 11.03 16.22
C ILE A 346 1.10 10.46 14.85
N LEU A 347 1.80 9.40 14.48
CA LEU A 347 1.55 8.69 13.24
C LEU A 347 0.72 7.44 13.52
N LEU A 348 -0.47 7.34 12.94
CA LEU A 348 -1.33 6.18 13.02
C LEU A 348 -1.01 5.26 11.85
N ASP A 349 -0.45 4.10 12.17
CA ASP A 349 0.10 3.12 11.25
C ASP A 349 1.17 3.71 10.30
N PHE A 350 2.04 2.83 9.81
CA PHE A 350 2.93 3.15 8.71
C PHE A 350 3.19 1.89 7.91
N GLY A 351 2.29 1.63 6.97
CA GLY A 351 2.19 0.39 6.24
C GLY A 351 3.08 0.28 5.01
N MET A 352 3.11 -0.92 4.45
CA MET A 352 3.65 -1.20 3.12
C MET A 352 2.63 -2.03 2.36
N SER A 353 2.25 -1.56 1.17
CA SER A 353 1.39 -2.35 0.28
C SER A 353 2.09 -3.62 -0.13
N VAL A 354 1.49 -4.77 0.16
CA VAL A 354 1.98 -6.08 -0.31
C VAL A 354 1.86 -6.23 -1.83
N ALA A 355 0.98 -5.44 -2.47
CA ALA A 355 0.69 -5.52 -3.89
C ALA A 355 1.70 -4.75 -4.75
N ASN A 356 2.25 -3.62 -4.30
CA ASN A 356 3.19 -2.82 -5.09
C ASN A 356 4.42 -2.31 -4.30
N GLN A 357 4.57 -2.72 -3.04
CA GLN A 357 5.68 -2.32 -2.16
C GLN A 357 5.81 -0.80 -2.08
N ARG A 358 4.68 -0.09 -2.13
CA ARG A 358 4.61 1.34 -1.80
C ARG A 358 4.37 1.50 -0.31
N ILE A 359 4.97 2.54 0.24
CA ILE A 359 4.71 3.04 1.59
C ILE A 359 3.80 4.29 1.51
N PRO A 360 3.28 4.79 2.65
CA PRO A 360 2.66 6.11 2.68
C PRO A 360 3.58 7.17 2.09
N GLU A 361 2.99 8.20 1.50
CA GLU A 361 3.76 9.27 0.89
C GLU A 361 4.59 10.02 1.93
N TRP A 362 5.85 10.28 1.58
CA TRP A 362 6.71 11.08 2.44
C TRP A 362 6.31 12.55 2.35
N ILE A 363 6.11 13.18 3.51
CA ILE A 363 5.93 14.63 3.65
C ILE A 363 6.89 15.15 4.73
N PRO A 364 7.28 16.44 4.67
CA PRO A 364 8.13 17.07 5.69
C PRO A 364 7.63 16.87 7.13
N GLU A 365 6.31 16.87 7.35
CA GLU A 365 5.69 16.71 8.66
C GLU A 365 5.96 15.35 9.32
N LEU A 366 6.41 14.33 8.57
CA LEU A 366 6.83 13.06 9.17
C LEU A 366 8.03 13.21 10.10
N GLU A 367 8.82 14.26 9.97
CA GLU A 367 9.93 14.56 10.89
C GLU A 367 9.45 15.18 12.22
N MET A 368 8.14 15.44 12.34
CA MET A 368 7.50 15.94 13.56
C MET A 368 6.93 14.83 14.44
N ILE A 369 6.93 13.58 13.97
CA ILE A 369 6.28 12.51 14.71
C ILE A 369 7.08 12.25 15.99
N ASP A 370 6.39 12.23 17.11
CA ASP A 370 6.97 11.88 18.41
C ASP A 370 6.84 10.38 18.66
N THR A 371 5.67 9.85 18.29
CA THR A 371 5.28 8.46 18.50
C THR A 371 4.48 7.92 17.33
N VAL A 372 4.65 6.63 17.03
CA VAL A 372 3.82 5.91 16.07
C VAL A 372 2.86 4.97 16.82
N LEU A 373 1.56 5.04 16.56
CA LEU A 373 0.57 4.08 17.05
C LEU A 373 0.29 3.05 15.95
N VAL A 374 0.50 1.77 16.23
CA VAL A 374 0.21 0.69 15.27
C VAL A 374 -1.01 -0.09 15.71
N SER A 375 -2.02 -0.17 14.85
CA SER A 375 -3.30 -0.85 15.12
C SER A 375 -3.14 -2.36 15.23
N HIS A 376 -2.46 -2.99 14.26
CA HIS A 376 -2.32 -4.43 14.22
C HIS A 376 -1.13 -4.88 13.37
N SER A 377 -0.89 -6.20 13.33
CA SER A 377 0.34 -6.75 12.78
C SER A 377 0.36 -6.97 11.26
N HIS A 378 -0.61 -6.54 10.47
CA HIS A 378 -0.51 -6.71 9.01
C HIS A 378 0.48 -5.72 8.38
N LEU A 379 1.16 -6.15 7.31
CA LEU A 379 2.22 -5.37 6.66
C LEU A 379 1.71 -4.06 6.08
N ASP A 380 0.45 -3.97 5.68
CA ASP A 380 -0.18 -2.74 5.24
C ASP A 380 -0.48 -1.73 6.36
N HIS A 381 -0.17 -2.08 7.62
CA HIS A 381 -0.26 -1.19 8.79
C HIS A 381 1.09 -0.96 9.49
N LEU A 382 2.02 -1.92 9.48
CA LEU A 382 3.37 -1.74 10.07
C LEU A 382 4.55 -1.87 9.11
N GLY A 383 4.31 -2.30 7.87
CA GLY A 383 5.35 -2.72 6.93
C GLY A 383 6.30 -1.61 6.48
N GLY A 384 5.91 -0.35 6.65
CA GLY A 384 6.76 0.81 6.35
C GLY A 384 7.70 1.17 7.51
N LEU A 385 7.51 0.63 8.72
CA LEU A 385 8.31 1.01 9.89
C LEU A 385 9.82 0.87 9.68
N PRO A 386 10.36 -0.21 9.06
CA PRO A 386 11.80 -0.30 8.82
C PRO A 386 12.36 0.84 7.96
N ILE A 387 11.54 1.43 7.09
CA ILE A 387 11.97 2.56 6.26
C ILE A 387 11.90 3.86 7.06
N LEU A 388 10.85 4.04 7.86
CA LEU A 388 10.73 5.18 8.77
C LEU A 388 11.91 5.21 9.75
N TYR A 389 12.27 4.07 10.33
CA TYR A 389 13.38 3.91 11.28
C TYR A 389 14.79 3.99 10.65
N ASP A 390 14.89 4.34 9.36
CA ASP A 390 16.16 4.79 8.77
C ASP A 390 16.58 6.15 9.34
N SER A 391 15.61 7.02 9.62
CA SER A 391 15.84 8.35 10.20
C SER A 391 15.14 8.58 11.53
N PHE A 392 13.99 7.93 11.74
CA PHE A 392 13.25 8.02 12.98
C PHE A 392 13.87 7.11 14.05
N ASP A 393 14.06 7.65 15.24
CA ASP A 393 14.58 6.94 16.40
C ASP A 393 13.59 6.99 17.57
N GLY A 394 12.37 7.49 17.35
CA GLY A 394 11.33 7.60 18.36
C GLY A 394 10.67 6.27 18.70
N LYS A 395 9.67 6.31 19.57
CA LYS A 395 8.98 5.11 20.02
C LYS A 395 7.80 4.81 19.11
N TRP A 396 7.44 3.54 19.06
CA TRP A 396 6.17 3.12 18.50
C TRP A 396 5.45 2.25 19.51
N CYS A 397 4.14 2.38 19.55
CA CYS A 397 3.29 1.76 20.53
C CYS A 397 2.29 0.82 19.84
N SER A 398 2.08 -0.33 20.45
CA SER A 398 0.99 -1.25 20.12
C SER A 398 0.75 -2.20 21.28
N VAL A 399 -0.35 -2.95 21.25
CA VAL A 399 -0.50 -4.08 22.17
C VAL A 399 0.55 -5.16 21.91
N GLY A 400 0.94 -5.90 22.95
CA GLY A 400 2.13 -6.76 22.93
C GLY A 400 2.12 -7.84 21.83
N ILE A 401 0.96 -8.43 21.55
CA ILE A 401 0.81 -9.46 20.51
C ILE A 401 1.16 -8.89 19.11
N THR A 402 0.74 -7.65 18.82
CA THR A 402 1.06 -6.97 17.55
C THR A 402 2.55 -6.82 17.35
N GLY A 403 3.30 -6.43 18.39
CA GLY A 403 4.77 -6.35 18.33
C GLY A 403 5.43 -7.71 18.10
N GLY A 404 4.98 -8.75 18.81
CA GLY A 404 5.51 -10.10 18.66
C GLY A 404 5.30 -10.68 17.26
N ILE A 405 4.08 -10.57 16.73
CA ILE A 405 3.74 -11.05 15.38
C ILE A 405 4.40 -10.18 14.30
N GLY A 406 4.36 -8.86 14.47
CA GLY A 406 4.91 -7.89 13.52
C GLY A 406 6.38 -8.14 13.22
N LYS A 407 7.17 -8.58 14.21
CA LYS A 407 8.58 -8.94 14.01
C LYS A 407 8.75 -10.06 12.99
N PHE A 408 8.01 -11.14 13.17
CA PHE A 408 8.08 -12.27 12.26
C PHE A 408 7.62 -11.91 10.85
N LEU A 409 6.59 -11.06 10.72
CA LEU A 409 6.09 -10.64 9.41
C LEU A 409 7.05 -9.70 8.69
N LEU A 410 7.71 -8.77 9.40
CA LEU A 410 8.73 -7.91 8.80
C LEU A 410 9.97 -8.71 8.36
N GLU A 411 10.41 -9.67 9.17
CA GLU A 411 11.52 -10.56 8.82
C GLU A 411 11.17 -11.41 7.58
N ASP A 412 9.95 -11.98 7.52
CA ASP A 412 9.48 -12.73 6.35
C ASP A 412 9.36 -11.84 5.10
N ALA A 413 8.80 -10.63 5.24
CA ALA A 413 8.70 -9.64 4.17
C ALA A 413 10.08 -9.21 3.63
N MET A 414 11.12 -9.19 4.46
CA MET A 414 12.49 -8.93 3.99
C MET A 414 12.99 -10.03 3.05
N HIS A 415 12.63 -11.28 3.28
CA HIS A 415 13.12 -12.41 2.48
C HIS A 415 12.26 -12.66 1.26
N VAL A 416 10.93 -12.64 1.44
CA VAL A 416 9.93 -12.99 0.43
C VAL A 416 9.44 -11.77 -0.35
N GLY A 417 9.40 -10.60 0.30
CA GLY A 417 8.75 -9.39 -0.18
C GLY A 417 9.68 -8.21 -0.47
N THR A 418 11.02 -8.40 -0.59
CA THR A 418 11.91 -7.29 -0.97
C THR A 418 11.50 -6.67 -2.31
N PRO A 419 11.66 -5.35 -2.48
CA PRO A 419 11.57 -4.72 -3.80
C PRO A 419 12.36 -5.50 -4.83
N LEU A 420 11.79 -5.70 -6.01
CA LEU A 420 12.50 -6.40 -7.09
C LEU A 420 13.58 -5.51 -7.69
N PRO A 421 14.68 -6.08 -8.21
CA PRO A 421 15.55 -5.32 -9.09
C PRO A 421 14.72 -4.70 -10.23
N PRO A 422 14.96 -3.42 -10.58
CA PRO A 422 16.10 -2.60 -10.14
C PRO A 422 15.89 -1.79 -8.85
N ARG A 423 14.65 -1.61 -8.36
CA ARG A 423 14.34 -0.80 -7.16
C ARG A 423 15.13 -1.24 -5.92
N LYS A 424 15.36 -2.55 -5.78
CA LYS A 424 16.15 -3.13 -4.67
C LYS A 424 17.51 -2.46 -4.46
N TYR A 425 18.16 -2.04 -5.53
CA TYR A 425 19.53 -1.54 -5.51
C TYR A 425 19.60 -0.02 -5.67
N ASP A 426 18.46 0.65 -5.79
CA ASP A 426 18.42 2.09 -5.91
C ASP A 426 18.46 2.74 -4.52
N LYS A 427 19.63 3.28 -4.15
CA LYS A 427 19.85 3.96 -2.87
C LYS A 427 18.95 5.18 -2.63
N HIS A 428 18.32 5.71 -3.66
CA HIS A 428 17.43 6.87 -3.59
C HIS A 428 15.95 6.49 -3.51
N ASP A 429 15.62 5.22 -3.75
CA ASP A 429 14.31 4.67 -3.46
C ASP A 429 14.18 4.38 -1.96
N LEU A 430 13.12 4.89 -1.31
CA LEU A 430 12.91 4.65 0.11
C LEU A 430 12.68 3.17 0.43
N ILE A 431 12.07 2.40 -0.49
CA ILE A 431 11.81 0.98 -0.24
C ILE A 431 13.09 0.14 -0.19
N SER A 432 14.17 0.58 -0.85
CA SER A 432 15.46 -0.14 -0.84
C SER A 432 16.13 -0.10 0.54
N LYS A 433 15.69 0.82 1.41
CA LYS A 433 16.15 0.96 2.80
C LYS A 433 15.51 -0.04 3.76
N PHE A 434 14.60 -0.90 3.26
CA PHE A 434 14.07 -2.01 4.04
C PHE A 434 15.19 -3.04 4.29
N THR A 435 15.79 -3.00 5.48
CA THR A 435 16.95 -3.84 5.85
C THR A 435 16.79 -4.43 7.24
N GLN A 436 17.52 -5.52 7.49
CA GLN A 436 17.57 -6.18 8.80
C GLN A 436 17.96 -5.21 9.92
N LYS A 437 18.92 -4.32 9.64
CA LYS A 437 19.38 -3.29 10.59
C LYS A 437 18.23 -2.39 11.05
N ASN A 438 17.38 -1.94 10.14
CA ASN A 438 16.28 -1.05 10.52
C ASN A 438 15.13 -1.82 11.18
N ILE A 439 14.90 -3.09 10.84
CA ILE A 439 13.97 -3.97 11.59
C ILE A 439 14.41 -4.06 13.07
N GLU A 440 15.70 -4.25 13.33
CA GLU A 440 16.24 -4.26 14.70
C GLU A 440 16.00 -2.92 15.41
N SER A 441 16.18 -1.79 14.72
CA SER A 441 15.87 -0.45 15.24
C SER A 441 14.39 -0.27 15.60
N VAL A 442 13.47 -0.80 14.79
CA VAL A 442 12.01 -0.79 15.07
C VAL A 442 11.74 -1.48 16.41
N PHE A 443 12.19 -2.71 16.58
CA PHE A 443 11.85 -3.49 17.79
C PHE A 443 12.61 -3.06 19.04
N LYS A 444 13.77 -2.41 18.90
CA LYS A 444 14.46 -1.76 20.03
C LYS A 444 13.62 -0.63 20.64
N ASN A 445 12.72 -0.03 19.86
CA ASN A 445 11.93 1.14 20.25
C ASN A 445 10.44 0.84 20.45
N HIS A 446 10.04 -0.43 20.51
CA HIS A 446 8.65 -0.81 20.77
C HIS A 446 8.26 -0.58 22.24
N VAL A 447 7.08 0.02 22.45
CA VAL A 447 6.43 0.19 23.75
C VAL A 447 5.10 -0.56 23.73
N ILE A 448 4.87 -1.38 24.75
CA ILE A 448 3.68 -2.21 24.86
C ILE A 448 2.57 -1.40 25.53
N LEU A 449 1.39 -1.38 24.91
CA LEU A 449 0.16 -0.88 25.49
C LEU A 449 -0.73 -2.03 25.96
N GLU A 450 -1.63 -1.75 26.90
CA GLU A 450 -2.60 -2.71 27.43
C GLU A 450 -4.02 -2.24 27.09
N TYR A 451 -4.89 -3.18 26.71
CA TYR A 451 -6.29 -2.86 26.43
C TYR A 451 -6.98 -2.22 27.64
N GLY A 452 -7.83 -1.23 27.37
CA GLY A 452 -8.62 -0.51 28.37
C GLY A 452 -7.81 0.41 29.29
N LYS A 453 -6.48 0.47 29.18
CA LYS A 453 -5.64 1.35 29.99
C LYS A 453 -5.23 2.58 29.20
N THR A 454 -5.62 3.75 29.69
CA THR A 454 -5.20 5.04 29.15
C THR A 454 -3.72 5.29 29.47
N GLN A 455 -2.96 5.74 28.47
CA GLN A 455 -1.54 6.08 28.59
C GLN A 455 -1.22 7.33 27.79
N GLU A 456 -0.29 8.15 28.29
CA GLU A 456 0.25 9.30 27.56
C GLU A 456 1.35 8.85 26.59
N ILE A 457 1.22 9.22 25.32
CA ILE A 457 2.13 8.80 24.23
C ILE A 457 2.85 9.97 23.57
N GLY A 458 2.55 11.19 24.00
CA GLY A 458 3.15 12.44 23.56
C GLY A 458 2.61 13.57 24.45
N PRO A 459 3.25 14.75 24.45
CA PRO A 459 2.82 15.87 25.29
C PRO A 459 1.34 16.21 25.04
N GLY A 460 0.47 16.01 26.04
CA GLY A 460 -0.97 16.31 25.93
C GLY A 460 -1.76 15.33 25.05
N ILE A 461 -1.20 14.16 24.75
CA ILE A 461 -1.81 13.14 23.88
C ILE A 461 -1.98 11.84 24.66
N LEU A 462 -3.22 11.53 25.02
CA LEU A 462 -3.60 10.28 25.69
C LEU A 462 -4.16 9.29 24.67
N THR A 463 -3.89 8.01 24.88
CA THR A 463 -4.47 6.93 24.08
C THR A 463 -5.02 5.81 24.96
N THR A 464 -6.14 5.24 24.57
CA THR A 464 -6.74 4.05 25.20
C THR A 464 -6.96 2.99 24.11
N PRO A 465 -6.19 1.88 24.12
CA PRO A 465 -6.41 0.78 23.19
C PRO A 465 -7.67 -0.01 23.55
N ILE A 466 -8.48 -0.35 22.56
CA ILE A 466 -9.65 -1.24 22.65
C ILE A 466 -9.43 -2.39 21.67
N ASP A 467 -9.83 -3.61 22.01
CA ASP A 467 -9.75 -4.73 21.09
C ASP A 467 -10.61 -4.48 19.85
N ALA A 468 -9.97 -4.44 18.67
CA ALA A 468 -10.65 -4.26 17.39
C ALA A 468 -11.23 -5.57 16.84
N CYS A 469 -10.92 -6.71 17.46
CA CYS A 469 -11.45 -8.03 17.11
C CYS A 469 -11.23 -8.43 15.63
N HIS A 470 -10.22 -7.86 14.97
CA HIS A 470 -9.87 -8.15 13.58
C HIS A 470 -8.89 -9.33 13.48
N ILE A 471 -7.78 -9.27 14.22
CA ILE A 471 -6.80 -10.35 14.35
C ILE A 471 -6.26 -10.38 15.79
N PRO A 472 -5.60 -11.46 16.24
CA PRO A 472 -5.01 -11.48 17.57
C PRO A 472 -4.05 -10.29 17.79
N GLY A 473 -4.36 -9.44 18.76
CA GLY A 473 -3.60 -8.21 19.04
C GLY A 473 -4.04 -6.99 18.23
N SER A 474 -5.13 -7.03 17.46
CA SER A 474 -5.66 -5.83 16.80
C SER A 474 -6.23 -4.84 17.82
N ALA A 475 -5.94 -3.56 17.63
CA ALA A 475 -6.42 -2.51 18.51
C ALA A 475 -6.99 -1.32 17.73
N ALA A 476 -8.15 -0.86 18.19
CA ALA A 476 -8.65 0.48 17.94
C ALA A 476 -8.11 1.41 19.05
N TYR A 477 -7.88 2.68 18.74
CA TYR A 477 -7.37 3.66 19.68
C TYR A 477 -8.36 4.80 19.86
N ILE A 478 -8.78 5.02 21.12
CA ILE A 478 -9.37 6.30 21.52
C ILE A 478 -8.21 7.24 21.83
N ILE A 479 -8.06 8.29 21.04
CA ILE A 479 -7.01 9.29 21.18
C ILE A 479 -7.68 10.56 21.72
N ASP A 480 -7.21 11.05 22.86
CA ASP A 480 -7.66 12.30 23.47
C ASP A 480 -6.53 13.32 23.40
N ILE A 481 -6.78 14.42 22.69
CA ILE A 481 -5.85 15.54 22.54
C ILE A 481 -6.56 16.77 23.09
N GLU A 482 -6.22 17.16 24.31
CA GLU A 482 -6.79 18.33 24.98
C GLU A 482 -8.35 18.37 24.92
N GLY A 483 -9.01 17.22 25.13
CA GLY A 483 -10.46 17.08 25.12
C GLY A 483 -11.11 16.83 23.75
N VAL A 484 -10.32 16.82 22.67
CA VAL A 484 -10.76 16.36 21.34
C VAL A 484 -10.56 14.86 21.25
N LYS A 485 -11.66 14.10 21.18
CA LYS A 485 -11.63 12.64 21.11
C LYS A 485 -11.70 12.14 19.67
N ILE A 486 -10.70 11.40 19.25
CA ILE A 486 -10.60 10.77 17.94
C ILE A 486 -10.57 9.26 18.12
N LEU A 487 -11.51 8.55 17.51
CA LEU A 487 -11.44 7.09 17.39
C LEU A 487 -10.72 6.72 16.10
N TYR A 488 -9.62 5.98 16.20
CA TYR A 488 -9.00 5.30 15.06
C TYR A 488 -9.22 3.80 15.18
N THR A 489 -9.95 3.19 14.24
CA THR A 489 -10.29 1.76 14.36
C THR A 489 -9.17 0.81 13.94
N GLY A 490 -8.27 1.25 13.05
CA GLY A 490 -7.53 0.32 12.21
C GLY A 490 -8.48 -0.59 11.44
N ASP A 491 -8.05 -1.81 11.13
CA ASP A 491 -8.98 -2.86 10.72
C ASP A 491 -9.72 -3.39 11.93
N PHE A 492 -11.05 -3.51 11.82
CA PHE A 492 -11.90 -3.91 12.94
C PHE A 492 -13.06 -4.79 12.50
N ASN A 493 -13.59 -5.55 13.44
CA ASN A 493 -14.75 -6.39 13.25
C ASN A 493 -15.71 -6.27 14.44
N ILE A 494 -16.88 -5.67 14.22
CA ILE A 494 -17.96 -5.66 15.21
C ILE A 494 -18.82 -6.93 15.15
N ASP A 495 -18.66 -7.74 14.11
CA ASP A 495 -19.38 -8.99 13.98
C ASP A 495 -18.73 -10.09 14.80
N LYS A 496 -19.57 -10.96 15.35
CA LYS A 496 -19.10 -12.20 15.96
C LYS A 496 -18.35 -13.05 14.95
N SER A 497 -17.16 -13.50 15.34
CA SER A 497 -16.30 -14.44 14.62
C SER A 497 -16.02 -15.68 15.48
N VAL A 498 -15.25 -16.62 14.95
CA VAL A 498 -14.83 -17.80 15.73
C VAL A 498 -13.84 -17.40 16.83
N LEU A 499 -13.00 -16.39 16.57
CA LEU A 499 -11.96 -15.94 17.49
C LEU A 499 -12.44 -14.87 18.47
N PHE A 500 -13.43 -14.08 18.09
CA PHE A 500 -13.84 -12.87 18.82
C PHE A 500 -15.36 -12.69 18.84
N GLU A 501 -15.89 -12.13 19.92
CA GLU A 501 -17.33 -11.81 20.03
C GLU A 501 -17.75 -10.57 19.23
N GLY A 502 -16.79 -9.76 18.74
CA GLY A 502 -17.01 -8.50 18.05
C GLY A 502 -16.55 -7.31 18.88
N ALA A 503 -16.00 -6.29 18.21
CA ALA A 503 -15.46 -5.09 18.85
C ALA A 503 -16.58 -4.23 19.46
N ASN A 504 -16.34 -3.74 20.67
CA ASN A 504 -17.23 -2.79 21.35
C ASN A 504 -16.57 -1.39 21.35
N LEU A 505 -16.95 -0.57 20.38
CA LEU A 505 -16.32 0.72 20.12
C LEU A 505 -17.25 1.90 20.49
N PRO A 506 -16.70 3.04 20.95
CA PRO A 506 -17.50 4.20 21.33
C PRO A 506 -18.08 4.93 20.10
N THR A 507 -19.24 5.56 20.29
CA THR A 507 -19.94 6.31 19.24
C THR A 507 -19.91 7.82 19.46
N ASP A 508 -19.38 8.29 20.60
CA ASP A 508 -19.44 9.68 21.09
C ASP A 508 -18.14 10.48 20.87
N CYS A 509 -17.22 9.97 20.03
CA CYS A 509 -16.01 10.70 19.66
C CYS A 509 -16.29 11.88 18.71
N ASP A 510 -15.45 12.91 18.75
CA ASP A 510 -15.54 14.10 17.88
C ASP A 510 -15.18 13.79 16.43
N ALA A 511 -14.32 12.79 16.20
CA ALA A 511 -14.04 12.21 14.90
C ALA A 511 -13.84 10.69 15.00
N VAL A 512 -14.24 9.99 13.94
CA VAL A 512 -14.07 8.55 13.79
C VAL A 512 -13.39 8.28 12.45
N ILE A 513 -12.17 7.77 12.49
CA ILE A 513 -11.40 7.31 11.33
C ILE A 513 -11.53 5.79 11.29
N PHE A 514 -12.20 5.27 10.27
CA PHE A 514 -12.60 3.86 10.24
C PHE A 514 -12.28 3.13 8.94
N ASP A 515 -12.06 1.81 9.05
CA ASP A 515 -11.91 0.90 7.92
C ASP A 515 -13.22 0.72 7.13
N GLY A 516 -13.15 0.98 5.83
CA GLY A 516 -14.23 0.88 4.86
C GLY A 516 -14.10 -0.31 3.91
N THR A 517 -13.26 -1.31 4.21
CA THR A 517 -12.96 -2.43 3.29
C THR A 517 -14.22 -3.12 2.78
N TYR A 518 -15.23 -3.25 3.64
CA TYR A 518 -16.51 -3.91 3.34
C TYR A 518 -17.68 -2.95 3.16
N TRP A 519 -17.44 -1.64 3.16
CA TRP A 519 -18.51 -0.68 2.90
C TRP A 519 -19.20 -1.00 1.58
N GLY A 520 -20.54 -0.96 1.54
CA GLY A 520 -21.33 -1.20 0.32
C GLY A 520 -21.12 -2.55 -0.39
N ARG A 521 -20.41 -3.51 0.22
CA ARG A 521 -20.23 -4.86 -0.34
C ARG A 521 -21.39 -5.78 0.07
N GLU A 522 -21.53 -6.89 -0.61
CA GLU A 522 -22.46 -7.94 -0.18
C GLU A 522 -21.98 -8.59 1.12
N ASP A 523 -22.91 -8.68 2.07
CA ASP A 523 -22.75 -9.43 3.31
C ASP A 523 -22.65 -10.93 3.02
N PHE A 524 -22.01 -11.65 3.95
CA PHE A 524 -21.91 -13.10 3.89
C PHE A 524 -22.33 -13.71 5.23
N SER A 525 -22.94 -14.89 5.17
CA SER A 525 -23.33 -15.63 6.38
C SER A 525 -22.24 -16.61 6.79
N ARG A 526 -21.76 -16.48 8.03
CA ARG A 526 -20.79 -17.40 8.63
C ARG A 526 -21.34 -18.83 8.78
N ASP A 527 -22.65 -18.98 8.97
CA ASP A 527 -23.28 -20.30 9.04
C ASP A 527 -23.24 -21.01 7.68
N ILE A 528 -23.50 -20.28 6.59
CA ILE A 528 -23.37 -20.82 5.23
C ILE A 528 -21.93 -21.25 4.97
N VAL A 529 -20.95 -20.40 5.32
CA VAL A 529 -19.52 -20.71 5.14
C VAL A 529 -19.09 -21.92 5.97
N THR A 530 -19.58 -22.03 7.21
CA THR A 530 -19.31 -23.19 8.08
C THR A 530 -19.87 -24.48 7.47
N ASN A 531 -21.12 -24.44 6.97
CA ASN A 531 -21.73 -25.58 6.28
C ASN A 531 -21.00 -25.96 4.99
N GLN A 532 -20.49 -24.98 4.23
CA GLN A 532 -19.65 -25.23 3.06
C GLN A 532 -18.38 -26.00 3.45
N ILE A 533 -17.68 -25.56 4.50
CA ILE A 533 -16.47 -26.22 4.99
C ILE A 533 -16.78 -27.65 5.46
N LEU A 534 -17.87 -27.85 6.20
CA LEU A 534 -18.30 -29.19 6.64
C LEU A 534 -18.58 -30.13 5.46
N ASN A 535 -19.29 -29.64 4.44
CA ASN A 535 -19.61 -30.44 3.26
C ASN A 535 -18.35 -30.85 2.48
N ILE A 536 -17.42 -29.91 2.27
CA ILE A 536 -16.17 -30.19 1.57
C ILE A 536 -15.28 -31.16 2.37
N THR A 537 -15.13 -30.92 3.67
CA THR A 537 -14.29 -31.77 4.55
C THR A 537 -14.85 -33.17 4.76
N GLY A 538 -16.18 -33.34 4.67
CA GLY A 538 -16.83 -34.65 4.69
C GLY A 538 -16.75 -35.43 3.37
N SER A 539 -16.59 -34.75 2.24
CA SER A 539 -16.70 -35.38 0.90
C SER A 539 -15.37 -35.54 0.15
N TYR A 540 -14.37 -34.74 0.51
CA TYR A 540 -13.09 -34.66 -0.20
C TYR A 540 -11.89 -34.88 0.72
N GLY A 541 -10.73 -35.10 0.12
CA GLY A 541 -9.48 -35.38 0.80
C GLY A 541 -8.36 -35.84 -0.17
N PRO A 542 -7.09 -35.46 0.03
CA PRO A 542 -6.58 -34.47 0.99
C PRO A 542 -7.12 -33.06 0.74
N ILE A 543 -7.07 -32.20 1.76
CA ILE A 543 -7.53 -30.81 1.67
C ILE A 543 -6.38 -29.85 1.97
N VAL A 544 -6.21 -28.83 1.11
CA VAL A 544 -5.29 -27.72 1.37
C VAL A 544 -6.09 -26.44 1.59
N ILE A 545 -5.79 -25.73 2.66
CA ILE A 545 -6.39 -24.46 3.03
C ILE A 545 -5.32 -23.37 3.03
N PRO A 546 -5.16 -22.62 1.92
CA PRO A 546 -4.22 -21.51 1.86
C PRO A 546 -4.71 -20.38 2.77
N SER A 547 -3.86 -19.97 3.71
CA SER A 547 -4.19 -18.95 4.72
C SER A 547 -3.03 -18.00 4.97
N PHE A 548 -3.32 -16.77 5.40
CA PHE A 548 -2.30 -15.86 5.94
C PHE A 548 -1.86 -16.33 7.32
N ALA A 549 -0.59 -16.06 7.67
CA ALA A 549 0.02 -16.60 8.88
C ALA A 549 -0.64 -16.10 10.18
N VAL A 550 -1.27 -14.92 10.14
CA VAL A 550 -2.07 -14.36 11.23
C VAL A 550 -3.51 -14.10 10.77
N GLY A 551 -4.47 -14.22 11.69
CA GLY A 551 -5.91 -14.04 11.46
C GLY A 551 -6.53 -15.33 10.91
N ARG A 552 -6.55 -15.46 9.59
CA ARG A 552 -7.31 -16.51 8.88
C ARG A 552 -6.88 -17.93 9.23
N THR A 553 -5.59 -18.18 9.47
CA THR A 553 -5.13 -19.49 9.94
C THR A 553 -5.74 -19.84 11.30
N GLN A 554 -5.65 -18.95 12.29
CA GLN A 554 -6.15 -19.22 13.63
C GLN A 554 -7.67 -19.41 13.62
N GLU A 555 -8.38 -18.58 12.84
CA GLU A 555 -9.82 -18.69 12.69
C GLU A 555 -10.24 -20.03 12.07
N MET A 556 -9.54 -20.48 11.02
CA MET A 556 -9.80 -21.78 10.41
C MET A 556 -9.52 -22.94 11.37
N LEU A 557 -8.38 -22.93 12.07
CA LEU A 557 -8.03 -24.00 13.01
C LEU A 557 -9.08 -24.13 14.12
N MET A 558 -9.52 -23.00 14.69
CA MET A 558 -10.57 -22.99 15.71
C MET A 558 -11.94 -23.39 15.13
N LEU A 559 -12.24 -23.06 13.87
CA LEU A 559 -13.47 -23.51 13.21
C LEU A 559 -13.48 -25.03 13.04
N LEU A 560 -12.37 -25.61 12.55
CA LEU A 560 -12.22 -27.05 12.39
C LEU A 560 -12.31 -27.79 13.73
N GLU A 561 -11.76 -27.21 14.80
CA GLU A 561 -11.86 -27.75 16.16
C GLU A 561 -13.30 -27.68 16.69
N ASN A 562 -13.94 -26.50 16.64
CA ASN A 562 -15.29 -26.30 17.18
C ASN A 562 -16.36 -27.11 16.45
N THR A 563 -16.11 -27.47 15.19
CA THR A 563 -17.00 -28.32 14.39
C THR A 563 -16.70 -29.82 14.53
N GLY A 564 -15.65 -30.20 15.29
CA GLY A 564 -15.25 -31.59 15.52
C GLY A 564 -14.50 -32.25 14.36
N ILE A 565 -14.13 -31.49 13.31
CA ILE A 565 -13.38 -32.03 12.17
C ILE A 565 -12.02 -32.58 12.62
N THR A 566 -11.38 -31.91 13.58
CA THR A 566 -10.09 -32.34 14.17
C THR A 566 -10.14 -33.69 14.88
N GLU A 567 -11.32 -34.20 15.23
CA GLU A 567 -11.48 -35.56 15.79
C GLU A 567 -11.49 -36.65 14.71
N SER A 568 -11.84 -36.29 13.49
CA SER A 568 -12.08 -37.23 12.38
C SER A 568 -11.06 -37.14 11.26
N LYS A 569 -10.30 -36.03 11.20
CA LYS A 569 -9.32 -35.73 10.17
C LYS A 569 -8.00 -35.33 10.81
N ASN A 570 -6.90 -35.61 10.11
CA ASN A 570 -5.57 -35.20 10.53
C ASN A 570 -5.31 -33.74 10.12
N VAL A 571 -5.60 -32.80 11.00
CA VAL A 571 -5.38 -31.37 10.76
C VAL A 571 -3.94 -30.99 11.07
N MET A 572 -3.28 -30.34 10.12
CA MET A 572 -1.90 -29.88 10.24
C MET A 572 -1.79 -28.39 9.96
N VAL A 573 -0.90 -27.73 10.70
CA VAL A 573 -0.48 -26.35 10.46
C VAL A 573 1.02 -26.28 10.19
N ALA A 574 1.45 -25.36 9.34
CA ALA A 574 2.85 -25.27 8.91
C ALA A 574 3.39 -23.83 8.81
N GLY A 575 4.72 -23.73 8.83
CA GLY A 575 5.46 -22.51 8.52
C GLY A 575 5.26 -21.41 9.56
N LEU A 576 5.13 -20.17 9.08
CA LEU A 576 4.95 -19.03 9.97
C LEU A 576 3.61 -19.05 10.72
N ALA A 577 2.59 -19.65 10.11
CA ALA A 577 1.27 -19.77 10.70
C ALA A 577 1.27 -20.59 11.99
N GLU A 578 2.07 -21.67 12.04
CA GLU A 578 2.25 -22.49 13.24
C GLU A 578 2.90 -21.67 14.38
N LYS A 579 3.96 -20.93 14.08
CA LYS A 579 4.68 -20.10 15.07
C LYS A 579 3.75 -19.04 15.67
N ILE A 580 2.97 -18.36 14.82
CA ILE A 580 2.02 -17.34 15.26
C ILE A 580 0.86 -17.96 16.05
N THR A 581 0.35 -19.12 15.65
CA THR A 581 -0.70 -19.83 16.40
C THR A 581 -0.23 -20.18 17.82
N LYS A 582 1.01 -20.67 17.97
CA LYS A 582 1.63 -20.90 19.28
C LYS A 582 1.82 -19.61 20.09
N LEU A 583 2.27 -18.53 19.44
CA LEU A 583 2.47 -17.23 20.09
C LEU A 583 1.16 -16.62 20.61
N THR A 584 0.05 -16.85 19.90
CA THR A 584 -1.28 -16.33 20.25
C THR A 584 -2.01 -17.19 21.29
N GLY A 585 -1.51 -18.39 21.59
CA GLY A 585 -2.03 -19.26 22.65
C GLY A 585 -3.23 -20.11 22.25
N TYR A 586 -3.62 -20.14 20.97
CA TYR A 586 -4.69 -21.02 20.50
C TYR A 586 -4.24 -22.49 20.50
N THR A 587 -5.12 -23.36 20.99
CA THR A 587 -4.87 -24.81 21.14
C THR A 587 -6.06 -25.63 20.70
N GLY A 588 -5.80 -26.82 20.17
CA GLY A 588 -6.80 -27.82 19.78
C GLY A 588 -6.10 -29.04 19.17
N LYS A 589 -6.88 -29.95 18.58
CA LYS A 589 -6.38 -31.22 18.03
C LYS A 589 -5.85 -31.07 16.61
N TRP A 590 -4.71 -30.39 16.48
CA TRP A 590 -3.96 -30.31 15.22
C TRP A 590 -2.47 -30.47 15.48
N GLU A 591 -1.76 -30.94 14.47
CA GLU A 591 -0.32 -31.19 14.54
C GLU A 591 0.49 -30.18 13.74
N SER A 592 1.78 -30.08 14.06
CA SER A 592 2.74 -29.39 13.20
C SER A 592 3.10 -30.29 12.03
N MET A 593 3.07 -29.77 10.81
CA MET A 593 3.45 -30.57 9.64
C MET A 593 4.93 -30.98 9.74
N LYS A 594 5.20 -32.29 9.66
CA LYS A 594 6.57 -32.82 9.67
C LYS A 594 7.32 -32.34 8.43
N LYS A 595 8.56 -31.85 8.61
CA LYS A 595 9.39 -31.29 7.52
C LYS A 595 9.65 -32.25 6.35
N ASN A 596 9.61 -33.56 6.60
CA ASN A 596 9.82 -34.61 5.60
C ASN A 596 8.51 -35.13 4.98
N LYS A 597 7.34 -34.63 5.41
CA LYS A 597 6.06 -35.00 4.80
C LYS A 597 5.90 -34.22 3.50
N VAL A 598 6.05 -34.93 2.38
CA VAL A 598 5.96 -34.36 1.03
C VAL A 598 4.57 -34.58 0.42
N TYR A 599 3.86 -35.63 0.84
CA TYR A 599 2.53 -36.00 0.33
C TYR A 599 1.47 -35.94 1.43
N LEU A 600 0.28 -35.49 1.07
CA LEU A 600 -0.90 -35.53 1.93
C LEU A 600 -1.73 -36.80 1.64
N GLU A 601 -2.18 -37.44 2.70
CA GLU A 601 -3.06 -38.62 2.69
C GLU A 601 -4.53 -38.20 2.64
N GLN A 602 -5.43 -39.15 2.33
CA GLN A 602 -6.86 -38.86 2.12
C GLN A 602 -7.51 -38.08 3.27
N ASP A 603 -7.14 -38.36 4.52
CA ASP A 603 -7.74 -37.72 5.70
C ASP A 603 -6.96 -36.51 6.22
N ASP A 604 -5.92 -36.07 5.49
CA ASP A 604 -5.14 -34.90 5.85
C ASP A 604 -5.83 -33.59 5.46
N ILE A 605 -5.79 -32.62 6.38
CA ILE A 605 -6.13 -31.22 6.11
C ILE A 605 -4.91 -30.37 6.45
N LEU A 606 -4.39 -29.63 5.47
CA LEU A 606 -3.24 -28.74 5.65
C LEU A 606 -3.66 -27.27 5.64
N VAL A 607 -3.50 -26.58 6.76
CA VAL A 607 -3.59 -25.12 6.85
C VAL A 607 -2.17 -24.54 6.72
N ALA A 608 -1.90 -23.85 5.62
CA ALA A 608 -0.54 -23.39 5.30
C ALA A 608 -0.49 -21.98 4.73
N GLY A 609 0.68 -21.35 4.92
CA GLY A 609 1.00 -20.03 4.39
C GLY A 609 0.90 -19.95 2.86
N GLY A 610 0.57 -18.76 2.37
CA GLY A 610 0.30 -18.49 0.96
C GLY A 610 -1.18 -18.22 0.70
N GLY A 611 -1.83 -17.37 1.50
CA GLY A 611 -3.28 -17.12 1.46
C GLY A 611 -3.86 -16.76 0.08
N MET A 612 -3.06 -16.14 -0.80
CA MET A 612 -3.44 -15.83 -2.18
C MET A 612 -2.76 -16.75 -3.22
N MET A 613 -2.10 -17.83 -2.77
CA MET A 613 -1.43 -18.85 -3.57
C MET A 613 -0.25 -18.36 -4.43
N SER A 614 0.31 -17.19 -4.15
CA SER A 614 1.49 -16.65 -4.85
C SER A 614 2.75 -17.50 -4.73
N GLY A 615 2.81 -18.43 -3.77
CA GLY A 615 3.94 -19.31 -3.54
C GLY A 615 3.83 -20.04 -2.21
N GLY A 616 4.93 -20.66 -1.78
CA GLY A 616 5.01 -21.36 -0.50
C GLY A 616 4.34 -22.73 -0.48
N LEU A 617 4.15 -23.24 0.74
CA LEU A 617 3.76 -24.63 0.96
C LEU A 617 2.33 -24.95 0.47
N ALA A 618 1.39 -24.02 0.64
CA ALA A 618 0.03 -24.20 0.12
C ALA A 618 0.02 -24.34 -1.42
N ARG A 619 0.80 -23.51 -2.13
CA ARG A 619 0.96 -23.59 -3.58
C ARG A 619 1.62 -24.89 -4.03
N HIS A 620 2.62 -25.35 -3.28
CA HIS A 620 3.28 -26.63 -3.56
C HIS A 620 2.30 -27.81 -3.49
N HIS A 621 1.56 -27.96 -2.38
CA HIS A 621 0.61 -29.07 -2.24
C HIS A 621 -0.59 -28.96 -3.18
N PHE A 622 -1.04 -27.75 -3.52
CA PHE A 622 -2.00 -27.59 -4.62
C PHE A 622 -1.45 -28.17 -5.92
N ASN A 623 -0.22 -27.85 -6.32
CA ASN A 623 0.33 -28.34 -7.58
C ASN A 623 0.45 -29.87 -7.62
N GLU A 624 0.75 -30.51 -6.49
CA GLU A 624 0.77 -31.97 -6.37
C GLU A 624 -0.64 -32.59 -6.49
N HIS A 625 -1.66 -31.93 -5.96
CA HIS A 625 -3.03 -32.46 -5.89
C HIS A 625 -3.99 -31.89 -6.93
N ARG A 626 -3.56 -30.95 -7.79
CA ARG A 626 -4.44 -30.25 -8.75
C ARG A 626 -5.18 -31.18 -9.70
N ASN A 627 -4.61 -32.34 -10.03
CA ASN A 627 -5.20 -33.34 -10.92
C ASN A 627 -5.83 -34.53 -10.15
N ASN A 628 -6.05 -34.39 -8.85
CA ASN A 628 -6.74 -35.41 -8.05
C ASN A 628 -8.21 -34.97 -7.84
N PRO A 629 -9.20 -35.66 -8.46
CA PRO A 629 -10.60 -35.29 -8.33
C PRO A 629 -11.17 -35.49 -6.92
N ASN A 630 -10.49 -36.26 -6.07
CA ASN A 630 -10.87 -36.46 -4.67
C ASN A 630 -10.31 -35.38 -3.74
N ALA A 631 -9.27 -34.65 -4.16
CA ALA A 631 -8.68 -33.59 -3.35
C ALA A 631 -9.52 -32.31 -3.40
N ALA A 632 -9.36 -31.45 -2.39
CA ALA A 632 -9.98 -30.14 -2.39
C ALA A 632 -9.06 -29.00 -1.94
N ILE A 633 -9.32 -27.80 -2.45
CA ILE A 633 -8.71 -26.55 -2.04
C ILE A 633 -9.80 -25.63 -1.50
N ILE A 634 -9.63 -25.17 -0.26
CA ILE A 634 -10.56 -24.23 0.37
C ILE A 634 -9.86 -22.86 0.46
N MET A 635 -10.23 -21.95 -0.43
CA MET A 635 -9.80 -20.56 -0.34
C MET A 635 -10.64 -19.85 0.73
N CYS A 636 -10.02 -19.14 1.67
CA CYS A 636 -10.76 -18.55 2.81
C CYS A 636 -10.61 -17.04 3.00
N GLY A 637 -9.53 -16.42 2.51
CA GLY A 637 -9.28 -14.98 2.66
C GLY A 637 -9.63 -14.17 1.41
N TYR A 638 -9.50 -12.85 1.51
CA TYR A 638 -9.53 -11.97 0.34
C TYR A 638 -8.48 -12.38 -0.69
N LEU A 639 -8.87 -12.39 -1.96
CA LEU A 639 -8.01 -12.69 -3.10
C LEU A 639 -7.87 -11.45 -3.96
N ALA A 640 -6.69 -10.83 -3.93
CA ALA A 640 -6.41 -9.73 -4.85
C ALA A 640 -6.48 -10.24 -6.29
N THR A 641 -7.04 -9.42 -7.17
CA THR A 641 -7.17 -9.70 -8.60
C THR A 641 -5.86 -10.22 -9.19
N ARG A 642 -5.94 -11.28 -10.00
CA ARG A 642 -4.81 -11.96 -10.65
C ARG A 642 -3.74 -12.58 -9.77
N THR A 643 -3.96 -12.70 -8.47
CA THR A 643 -3.19 -13.67 -7.68
C THR A 643 -3.50 -15.10 -8.15
N PRO A 644 -2.59 -16.08 -7.99
CA PRO A 644 -2.89 -17.46 -8.40
C PRO A 644 -4.16 -18.01 -7.76
N GLY A 645 -4.46 -17.64 -6.51
CA GLY A 645 -5.69 -18.01 -5.83
C GLY A 645 -6.94 -17.41 -6.50
N TRP A 646 -6.87 -16.14 -6.91
CA TRP A 646 -7.94 -15.49 -7.68
C TRP A 646 -8.13 -16.15 -9.05
N ASN A 647 -7.03 -16.48 -9.75
CA ASN A 647 -7.08 -17.17 -11.03
C ASN A 647 -7.72 -18.55 -10.91
N LEU A 648 -7.43 -19.27 -9.84
CA LEU A 648 -7.97 -20.60 -9.56
C LEU A 648 -9.49 -20.56 -9.42
N ILE A 649 -10.04 -19.67 -8.59
CA ILE A 649 -11.49 -19.59 -8.35
C ILE A 649 -12.29 -19.06 -9.55
N ASN A 650 -11.63 -18.32 -10.47
CA ASN A 650 -12.26 -17.81 -11.69
C ASN A 650 -12.01 -18.70 -12.92
N GLY A 651 -11.48 -19.93 -12.72
CA GLY A 651 -11.29 -20.91 -13.80
C GLY A 651 -10.17 -20.58 -14.79
N TYR A 652 -9.29 -19.63 -14.46
CA TYR A 652 -8.14 -19.32 -15.30
C TYR A 652 -7.01 -20.34 -15.14
N GLU A 653 -6.92 -21.03 -14.00
CA GLU A 653 -5.91 -22.08 -13.81
C GLU A 653 -6.55 -23.48 -13.94
N PRO A 654 -6.12 -24.35 -14.89
CA PRO A 654 -6.70 -25.68 -15.08
C PRO A 654 -6.49 -26.62 -13.88
N HIS A 655 -7.53 -27.33 -13.45
CA HIS A 655 -7.47 -28.29 -12.33
C HIS A 655 -8.63 -29.28 -12.42
N GLU A 656 -8.47 -30.45 -11.78
CA GLU A 656 -9.51 -31.46 -11.57
C GLU A 656 -9.98 -31.53 -10.11
N CYS A 657 -9.15 -31.11 -9.15
CA CYS A 657 -9.51 -31.09 -7.74
C CYS A 657 -10.67 -30.14 -7.46
N LYS A 658 -11.45 -30.40 -6.41
CA LYS A 658 -12.53 -29.50 -6.01
C LYS A 658 -11.97 -28.18 -5.46
N VAL A 659 -12.33 -27.06 -6.08
CA VAL A 659 -12.03 -25.73 -5.54
C VAL A 659 -13.31 -25.17 -4.91
N GLU A 660 -13.18 -24.66 -3.69
CA GLU A 660 -14.25 -23.99 -2.96
C GLU A 660 -13.74 -22.66 -2.40
N TYR A 661 -14.57 -21.61 -2.47
CA TYR A 661 -14.29 -20.32 -1.84
C TYR A 661 -15.19 -20.10 -0.63
N ALA A 662 -14.65 -20.41 0.55
CA ALA A 662 -15.30 -20.27 1.85
C ALA A 662 -14.93 -18.91 2.45
N ARG A 663 -15.60 -17.84 2.02
CA ARG A 663 -15.26 -16.44 2.37
C ARG A 663 -15.32 -16.21 3.89
N LEU A 664 -14.16 -16.17 4.54
CA LEU A 664 -13.99 -15.76 5.93
C LEU A 664 -13.35 -14.37 5.96
N SER A 665 -14.15 -13.38 6.35
CA SER A 665 -13.65 -12.03 6.62
C SER A 665 -13.51 -11.83 8.12
N ALA A 666 -12.41 -11.18 8.51
CA ALA A 666 -12.29 -10.60 9.84
C ALA A 666 -12.51 -9.08 9.83
N HIS A 667 -13.18 -8.55 8.81
CA HIS A 667 -13.72 -7.19 8.81
C HIS A 667 -15.22 -7.26 9.05
N SER A 668 -15.77 -6.20 9.62
CA SER A 668 -17.21 -6.02 9.78
C SER A 668 -17.96 -6.19 8.45
N SER A 669 -19.12 -6.85 8.50
CA SER A 669 -20.10 -6.90 7.41
C SER A 669 -20.54 -5.49 7.01
N ALA A 670 -20.97 -5.32 5.76
CA ALA A 670 -21.34 -4.03 5.21
C ALA A 670 -22.50 -3.40 5.98
N SER A 671 -23.53 -4.20 6.31
CA SER A 671 -24.72 -3.71 7.02
C SER A 671 -24.43 -3.31 8.46
N ASN A 672 -23.66 -4.11 9.20
CA ASN A 672 -23.30 -3.78 10.58
C ASN A 672 -22.34 -2.59 10.60
N LEU A 673 -21.35 -2.55 9.71
CA LEU A 673 -20.43 -1.42 9.54
C LEU A 673 -21.21 -0.12 9.33
N GLU A 674 -22.14 -0.11 8.37
CA GLU A 674 -22.96 1.07 8.09
C GLU A 674 -23.80 1.47 9.31
N THR A 675 -24.43 0.51 9.99
CA THR A 675 -25.24 0.75 11.19
C THR A 675 -24.42 1.40 12.30
N TYR A 676 -23.24 0.85 12.60
CA TYR A 676 -22.33 1.38 13.59
C TYR A 676 -21.88 2.80 13.23
N ILE A 677 -21.39 3.02 12.02
CA ILE A 677 -20.89 4.35 11.60
C ILE A 677 -22.00 5.40 11.59
N ARG A 678 -23.23 5.04 11.23
CA ARG A 678 -24.38 5.96 11.30
C ARG A 678 -24.74 6.36 12.73
N SER A 679 -24.42 5.52 13.72
CA SER A 679 -24.63 5.81 15.15
C SER A 679 -23.59 6.77 15.75
N CYS A 680 -22.43 6.94 15.10
CA CYS A 680 -21.37 7.84 15.56
C CYS A 680 -21.77 9.32 15.43
N THR A 681 -21.52 10.13 16.45
CA THR A 681 -21.94 11.55 16.50
C THR A 681 -20.97 12.52 15.85
N GLY A 682 -19.68 12.18 15.83
CA GLY A 682 -18.60 13.03 15.29
C GLY A 682 -18.44 12.99 13.77
N LYS A 683 -17.37 13.61 13.27
CA LYS A 683 -16.98 13.53 11.86
C LYS A 683 -16.61 12.08 11.50
N ARG A 684 -17.25 11.52 10.48
CA ARG A 684 -17.02 10.14 10.01
C ARG A 684 -16.09 10.16 8.82
N ILE A 685 -14.91 9.56 8.97
CA ILE A 685 -13.86 9.57 7.96
C ILE A 685 -13.53 8.12 7.61
N MET A 686 -13.85 7.73 6.38
CA MET A 686 -13.61 6.38 5.89
C MET A 686 -12.25 6.28 5.22
N VAL A 687 -11.46 5.29 5.63
CA VAL A 687 -10.20 4.88 5.03
C VAL A 687 -10.29 3.40 4.62
N HIS A 688 -9.28 2.85 3.96
CA HIS A 688 -9.22 1.48 3.47
C HIS A 688 -10.44 1.07 2.64
N THR A 689 -10.90 1.96 1.76
CA THR A 689 -12.12 1.76 0.99
C THR A 689 -11.83 1.43 -0.48
N PRO A 690 -12.67 0.61 -1.14
CA PRO A 690 -12.61 0.41 -2.59
C PRO A 690 -13.25 1.57 -3.39
N PHE A 691 -13.91 2.53 -2.74
CA PHE A 691 -14.59 3.65 -3.41
C PHE A 691 -13.72 4.90 -3.50
N GLU A 692 -13.95 5.70 -4.57
CA GLU A 692 -13.25 6.97 -4.78
C GLU A 692 -14.18 8.20 -4.63
N SER A 693 -15.48 8.01 -4.40
CA SER A 693 -16.47 9.09 -4.30
C SER A 693 -17.01 9.29 -2.89
N ASN A 694 -17.20 10.54 -2.48
CA ASN A 694 -17.78 10.87 -1.17
C ASN A 694 -19.21 10.31 -1.04
N ILE A 695 -19.48 9.78 0.14
CA ILE A 695 -20.78 9.22 0.50
C ILE A 695 -21.46 10.23 1.43
N ASP A 696 -22.78 10.36 1.36
CA ASP A 696 -23.50 11.32 2.19
C ASP A 696 -23.23 11.07 3.69
N GLY A 697 -22.77 12.13 4.38
CA GLY A 697 -22.37 12.07 5.79
C GLY A 697 -21.07 11.31 6.11
N VAL A 698 -20.33 10.80 5.12
CA VAL A 698 -19.05 10.09 5.30
C VAL A 698 -17.99 10.67 4.38
N LYS A 699 -16.91 11.17 4.98
CA LYS A 699 -15.80 11.77 4.24
C LYS A 699 -14.81 10.70 3.81
N ILE A 700 -14.51 10.62 2.52
CA ILE A 700 -13.35 9.87 2.00
C ILE A 700 -12.24 10.91 1.72
N PRO A 701 -11.09 10.81 2.40
CA PRO A 701 -10.01 11.77 2.23
C PRO A 701 -9.19 11.47 0.97
N ASN A 702 -8.77 12.50 0.25
CA ASN A 702 -7.73 12.39 -0.76
C ASN A 702 -6.34 12.25 -0.12
N TYR A 703 -5.33 11.85 -0.91
CA TYR A 703 -3.94 11.89 -0.45
C TYR A 703 -3.52 13.31 -0.06
N ARG A 704 -2.87 13.43 1.11
CA ARG A 704 -2.46 14.70 1.77
C ARG A 704 -3.61 15.65 2.08
N GLU A 705 -4.86 15.19 2.02
CA GLU A 705 -5.98 15.98 2.48
C GLU A 705 -5.82 16.24 3.98
N ARG A 706 -6.14 17.47 4.40
CA ARG A 706 -6.04 17.92 5.79
C ARG A 706 -7.44 18.12 6.34
N ILE A 707 -7.72 17.51 7.49
CA ILE A 707 -8.96 17.72 8.23
C ILE A 707 -8.59 18.41 9.55
N VAL A 708 -9.09 19.62 9.74
CA VAL A 708 -8.89 20.39 10.98
C VAL A 708 -10.04 20.11 11.95
N LEU A 709 -9.69 19.83 13.20
CA LEU A 709 -10.58 19.75 14.34
C LEU A 709 -10.23 20.89 15.32
N PRO A 710 -11.23 21.71 15.73
CA PRO A 710 -11.00 22.73 16.74
C PRO A 710 -10.77 22.07 18.11
N VAL A 711 -9.79 22.57 18.87
CA VAL A 711 -9.62 22.21 20.28
C VAL A 711 -10.72 22.87 21.11
N LYS A 712 -11.19 22.18 22.16
CA LYS A 712 -12.32 22.61 22.99
C LYS A 712 -11.94 23.61 24.07
#